data_AF-A0A3M6XY61-F1
#
_entry.id   AF-A0A3M6XY61-F1
#
_cell.length_a   1.000
_cell.length_b   1.000
_cell.length_c   1.000
_cell.angle_alpha   90.00
_cell.angle_beta   90.00
_cell.angle_gamma   90.00
#
_symmetry.space_group_name_H-M   'P 1'
#
loop_
_entity.id
_entity.type
_entity.pdbx_description
1 polymer ?
#
loop_
_entity_poly.entity_id
_entity_poly.type
_entity_poly.pdbx_seq_one_letter_code
_entity_poly.pdbx_strand_id
1 'polypeptide(L)'
;MDLLCKILSIGALASTVSAWNPNDQVGADIDYGTFQNPSAYVRPRFRYWIPDASVPLEEVAADFAKVKAVGMGGMELLGYYLYGNFPTGVTEGGPTPVDWTEYGWGTDAWKALQDTALRATKENGLIMDLTMGPNQGAGVPAQTNDPGIMWVLWPFNVSVPIGGTFDDTLPGWGEIEDGEFVAATVGLLLEEEDAEYSASPAWEGPFTYNGTRRTVAASSLKDITSHVDTTTGHLSWNFPSDSTGLEYQVFAFYRNHSNYHEQAPPWYVNSSVPQSPVETYRQNGSWIVDHFSSTGAQLIIDFWEQYLLGNGSRELIKEVGNYIWEDSAEFGAGTLVWYTPSLFKAFQSARGYDLTKYLPLIYQFNTEAPGPLASPDHYFTDEADGGMAHINDYRQTLTEMYQVYLGTLTNWSMNALHSQFSAQVAYNLHLDMLADIPYVNAPETESLGFNHLIDGYRQYAGPANLAGKRIVSSELGAQREEVYSQTMPELIWDVKRSIVGSINNFVLHAYPFSGAYPNTTWPGYTTFTYRFSNMHGPRQPTWDFYPDYMDWIARTQYVAQSGIPKMDLAFYLKQDSYRSVENQYEPLDLQTAGFSYEYLSPDNFNLADAVVSDGVLAPERQAFKALILRANDTLTVAGTEKIVQWANEGLPIIVSGGLPQNLTGYDTGNSTAYVRTALAGIVDLDNVHIVPYDNLASSLMALGFTPRTGVSAENIWYTYWREDADQSIVWTYVYNDGWNYELGEGGSTGSVTFETTGVPYLYDAWTGASEKMYAYQQTETSTIIPLTLAGNQSVIIGFHCNESMPDHLKLSSVPQEVYSISTTEHDNILKIKAGNTTTPILLSNGTTLPLPTPPAPTTLTNWTLIIESWTPHADLFANQTASLKTNSTHHLTDLKPWNQISDSLRNVSGRGFYSTSFPWPPSSSSQNDSTAATANGALLDLGALNNAARAWVNGNPLPPLDPTSARADIGAYLVEGRNEVEVVIGTTLGNVLRPIYQDVISSGTRWLGPQPEEMGYGLVREVRVVPYVGVEVGVGG
;
A
#
# COMPACT_ATOMS: atom_id res chain seq x y z
N MET A 1 1.20 41.67 40.68
CA MET A 1 2.54 41.97 40.11
C MET A 1 2.58 41.32 38.74
N ASP A 2 1.72 41.72 37.81
CA ASP A 2 1.63 43.09 37.25
C ASP A 2 2.99 43.56 36.79
N LEU A 3 3.27 43.36 35.50
CA LEU A 3 3.48 44.44 34.53
C LEU A 3 4.32 43.90 33.37
N LEU A 4 3.71 43.22 32.41
CA LEU A 4 4.13 43.21 30.99
C LEU A 4 3.16 42.35 30.17
N CYS A 5 1.93 42.86 30.08
CA CYS A 5 0.96 42.46 29.07
C CYS A 5 0.61 43.75 28.29
N LYS A 6 0.67 43.68 26.95
CA LYS A 6 0.32 44.69 25.93
C LYS A 6 1.42 45.68 25.49
N ILE A 7 2.19 45.28 24.47
CA ILE A 7 2.41 46.08 23.25
C ILE A 7 2.29 45.17 22.02
N LEU A 8 1.13 45.29 21.37
CA LEU A 8 0.88 45.31 19.92
C LEU A 8 1.46 44.20 19.02
N SER A 9 0.55 43.31 18.65
CA SER A 9 0.27 42.84 17.30
C SER A 9 0.67 43.83 16.20
N ILE A 10 1.50 43.36 15.26
CA ILE A 10 1.49 43.53 13.79
C ILE A 10 2.87 43.05 13.34
N GLY A 11 2.95 41.76 13.00
CA GLY A 11 4.07 41.15 12.29
C GLY A 11 3.46 40.31 11.19
N ALA A 12 3.36 40.89 10.01
CA ALA A 12 2.88 40.22 8.81
C ALA A 12 3.74 38.98 8.52
N LEU A 13 3.05 37.89 8.19
CA LEU A 13 3.43 36.88 7.20
C LEU A 13 4.89 36.98 6.70
N ALA A 14 5.79 36.38 7.46
CA ALA A 14 6.94 35.72 6.88
C ALA A 14 6.69 34.24 7.11
N SER A 15 6.18 33.56 6.08
CA SER A 15 6.33 32.11 5.96
C SER A 15 7.83 31.84 6.04
N THR A 16 8.32 31.50 7.23
CA THR A 16 9.61 30.83 7.36
C THR A 16 9.44 29.56 6.54
N VAL A 17 10.07 29.53 5.37
CA VAL A 17 10.29 28.31 4.60
C VAL A 17 10.86 27.32 5.60
N SER A 18 10.04 26.37 6.06
CA SER A 18 10.50 25.31 6.95
C SER A 18 11.64 24.63 6.21
N ALA A 19 12.84 24.69 6.80
CA ALA A 19 14.01 24.06 6.22
C ALA A 19 13.69 22.57 5.99
N TRP A 20 14.08 22.05 4.83
CA TRP A 20 13.99 20.62 4.56
C TRP A 20 14.56 19.83 5.74
N ASN A 21 13.77 18.88 6.26
CA ASN A 21 14.18 18.00 7.33
C ASN A 21 14.53 16.62 6.73
N PRO A 22 15.82 16.24 6.69
CA PRO A 22 16.21 14.90 6.24
C PRO A 22 15.60 13.80 7.09
N ASN A 23 15.23 14.09 8.34
CA ASN A 23 14.91 13.08 9.32
C ASN A 23 13.73 12.22 8.87
N ASP A 24 14.04 10.98 8.49
CA ASP A 24 13.08 9.95 8.11
C ASP A 24 12.53 9.21 9.33
N GLN A 25 12.91 9.63 10.55
CA GLN A 25 12.50 9.00 11.78
C GLN A 25 11.22 9.60 12.35
N VAL A 26 10.45 8.79 13.08
CA VAL A 26 9.33 9.25 13.91
C VAL A 26 9.77 10.39 14.84
N GLY A 27 8.89 11.39 15.04
CA GLY A 27 9.22 12.60 15.80
C GLY A 27 10.06 13.65 15.04
N ALA A 28 10.22 13.49 13.72
CA ALA A 28 10.84 14.53 12.90
C ALA A 28 10.03 15.85 12.94
N ASP A 29 10.76 16.96 13.03
CA ASP A 29 10.21 18.32 12.90
C ASP A 29 9.79 18.58 11.45
N ILE A 30 8.54 18.22 11.13
CA ILE A 30 7.88 18.52 9.85
C ILE A 30 6.60 19.30 10.13
N ASP A 31 6.18 20.14 9.19
CA ASP A 31 4.89 20.81 9.30
C ASP A 31 3.77 19.81 9.03
N TYR A 32 3.15 19.28 10.08
CA TYR A 32 1.97 18.42 9.96
C TYR A 32 0.68 19.20 9.64
N GLY A 33 0.67 20.52 9.83
CA GLY A 33 -0.54 21.32 9.90
C GLY A 33 -1.34 21.03 11.17
N THR A 34 -2.66 20.89 11.05
CA THR A 34 -3.54 20.49 12.16
C THR A 34 -4.47 19.37 11.71
N PHE A 35 -5.09 18.66 12.65
CA PHE A 35 -6.12 17.68 12.30
C PHE A 35 -7.23 18.27 11.41
N GLN A 36 -7.67 19.51 11.66
CA GLN A 36 -8.69 20.15 10.81
C GLN A 36 -8.17 20.42 9.39
N ASN A 37 -6.92 20.89 9.28
CA ASN A 37 -6.27 21.28 8.04
C ASN A 37 -4.86 20.69 7.94
N PRO A 38 -4.72 19.40 7.55
CA PRO A 38 -3.40 18.80 7.37
C PRO A 38 -2.61 19.51 6.28
N SER A 39 -1.30 19.60 6.45
CA SER A 39 -0.40 20.24 5.49
C SER A 39 -0.21 19.42 4.21
N ALA A 40 0.53 19.96 3.23
CA ALA A 40 0.90 19.23 2.02
C ALA A 40 1.75 17.98 2.30
N TYR A 41 2.55 17.97 3.37
CA TYR A 41 3.39 16.83 3.76
C TYR A 41 2.59 15.63 4.30
N VAL A 42 1.36 15.87 4.74
CA VAL A 42 0.48 14.86 5.36
C VAL A 42 -0.68 14.47 4.45
N ARG A 43 -0.96 15.24 3.40
CA ARG A 43 -2.04 14.94 2.44
C ARG A 43 -1.63 13.81 1.48
N PRO A 44 -2.60 13.05 0.94
CA PRO A 44 -2.31 12.05 -0.08
C PRO A 44 -1.79 12.71 -1.36
N ARG A 45 -1.13 11.90 -2.19
CA ARG A 45 -0.57 12.32 -3.48
C ARG A 45 -1.17 11.48 -4.61
N PHE A 46 -1.15 11.97 -5.85
CA PHE A 46 -1.48 11.14 -7.01
C PHE A 46 -0.19 10.65 -7.67
N ARG A 47 -0.17 9.39 -8.12
CA ARG A 47 0.80 8.98 -9.15
C ARG A 47 0.41 9.62 -10.47
N TYR A 48 1.27 10.47 -11.00
CA TYR A 48 0.99 11.30 -12.17
C TYR A 48 1.58 10.67 -13.43
N TRP A 49 0.76 9.91 -14.15
CA TRP A 49 1.16 9.25 -15.39
C TRP A 49 1.17 10.22 -16.57
N ILE A 50 2.35 10.72 -16.90
CA ILE A 50 2.62 11.47 -18.12
C ILE A 50 2.94 10.48 -19.25
N PRO A 51 2.26 10.51 -20.42
CA PRO A 51 2.54 9.58 -21.50
C PRO A 51 4.01 9.63 -21.97
N ASP A 52 4.52 10.84 -22.24
CA ASP A 52 5.91 11.14 -22.61
C ASP A 52 6.13 12.66 -22.59
N ALA A 53 7.33 13.12 -22.96
CA ALA A 53 7.69 14.54 -22.93
C ALA A 53 7.06 15.41 -24.05
N SER A 54 6.24 14.86 -24.95
CA SER A 54 5.62 15.62 -26.05
C SER A 54 4.40 16.45 -25.62
N VAL A 55 3.91 16.22 -24.40
CA VAL A 55 2.71 16.90 -23.90
C VAL A 55 2.94 18.40 -23.72
N PRO A 56 1.90 19.25 -23.93
CA PRO A 56 2.02 20.68 -23.70
C PRO A 56 2.35 21.02 -22.23
N LEU A 57 3.41 21.78 -22.02
CA LEU A 57 3.92 22.13 -20.69
C LEU A 57 2.92 22.98 -19.87
N GLU A 58 2.10 23.79 -20.53
CA GLU A 58 1.05 24.57 -19.90
C GLU A 58 -0.07 23.71 -19.30
N GLU A 59 -0.38 22.57 -19.94
CA GLU A 59 -1.37 21.61 -19.41
C GLU A 59 -0.80 20.83 -18.23
N VAL A 60 0.50 20.48 -18.30
CA VAL A 60 1.22 19.90 -17.15
C VAL A 60 1.14 20.86 -15.96
N ALA A 61 1.45 22.14 -16.15
CA ALA A 61 1.34 23.13 -15.07
C ALA A 61 -0.09 23.30 -14.55
N ALA A 62 -1.09 23.24 -15.44
CA ALA A 62 -2.50 23.33 -15.07
C ALA A 62 -2.99 22.12 -14.23
N ASP A 63 -2.41 20.94 -14.42
CA ASP A 63 -2.75 19.74 -13.64
C ASP A 63 -2.42 19.91 -12.15
N PHE A 64 -1.29 20.53 -11.80
CA PHE A 64 -0.96 20.83 -10.40
C PHE A 64 -1.99 21.73 -9.72
N ALA A 65 -2.53 22.72 -10.44
CA ALA A 65 -3.58 23.59 -9.91
C ALA A 65 -4.91 22.83 -9.68
N LYS A 66 -5.28 21.93 -10.60
CA LYS A 66 -6.47 21.07 -10.47
C LYS A 66 -6.33 20.13 -9.26
N VAL A 67 -5.15 19.55 -9.08
CA VAL A 67 -4.81 18.64 -7.98
C VAL A 67 -4.82 19.35 -6.63
N LYS A 68 -4.28 20.57 -6.55
CA LYS A 68 -4.38 21.41 -5.35
C LYS A 68 -5.84 21.70 -4.97
N ALA A 69 -6.69 21.98 -5.96
CA ALA A 69 -8.09 22.35 -5.74
C ALA A 69 -8.93 21.23 -5.11
N VAL A 70 -8.52 19.96 -5.26
CA VAL A 70 -9.22 18.82 -4.66
C VAL A 70 -8.59 18.32 -3.34
N GLY A 71 -7.64 19.07 -2.78
CA GLY A 71 -7.09 18.78 -1.45
C GLY A 71 -5.91 17.83 -1.43
N MET A 72 -5.25 17.57 -2.56
CA MET A 72 -4.03 16.76 -2.57
C MET A 72 -2.82 17.53 -2.03
N GLY A 73 -1.84 16.79 -1.49
CA GLY A 73 -0.56 17.33 -1.03
C GLY A 73 0.46 17.53 -2.14
N GLY A 74 0.30 16.79 -3.24
CA GLY A 74 1.30 16.73 -4.30
C GLY A 74 1.01 15.69 -5.36
N MET A 75 2.01 15.45 -6.19
CA MET A 75 2.02 14.38 -7.19
C MET A 75 3.38 13.69 -7.23
N GLU A 76 3.38 12.44 -7.66
CA GLU A 76 4.58 11.69 -8.03
C GLU A 76 4.72 11.72 -9.55
N LEU A 77 5.71 12.45 -10.06
CA LEU A 77 5.90 12.66 -11.50
C LEU A 77 6.54 11.41 -12.13
N LEU A 78 5.77 10.70 -12.96
CA LEU A 78 6.18 9.46 -13.60
C LEU A 78 5.97 9.53 -15.11
N GLY A 79 7.04 9.27 -15.88
CA GLY A 79 6.97 9.11 -17.34
C GLY A 79 6.54 7.69 -17.73
N TYR A 80 5.31 7.53 -18.23
CA TYR A 80 4.66 6.25 -18.49
C TYR A 80 5.14 5.49 -19.71
N TYR A 81 5.61 6.13 -20.79
CA TYR A 81 6.21 5.50 -21.99
C TYR A 81 5.65 4.12 -22.40
N LEU A 82 4.31 3.98 -22.43
CA LEU A 82 3.60 2.74 -22.75
C LEU A 82 3.95 1.55 -21.84
N TYR A 83 4.25 1.82 -20.58
CA TYR A 83 4.63 0.88 -19.53
C TYR A 83 5.79 -0.08 -19.89
N GLY A 84 6.64 0.31 -20.85
CA GLY A 84 7.94 -0.31 -21.04
C GLY A 84 7.96 -1.78 -21.45
N ASN A 85 9.00 -2.49 -21.00
CA ASN A 85 9.15 -3.95 -21.01
C ASN A 85 9.57 -4.59 -22.34
N PHE A 86 10.69 -4.11 -22.91
CA PHE A 86 11.43 -4.85 -23.94
C PHE A 86 12.46 -5.80 -23.29
N PRO A 87 12.68 -7.02 -23.82
CA PRO A 87 12.13 -7.60 -25.06
C PRO A 87 10.80 -8.33 -24.91
N THR A 88 10.21 -8.30 -23.72
CA THR A 88 9.10 -9.19 -23.37
C THR A 88 7.78 -8.80 -24.02
N GLY A 89 7.74 -7.65 -24.69
CA GLY A 89 6.71 -7.33 -25.66
C GLY A 89 5.33 -7.35 -25.02
N VAL A 90 5.22 -6.87 -23.79
CA VAL A 90 3.92 -6.75 -23.12
C VAL A 90 3.05 -5.96 -24.09
N THR A 91 1.95 -6.58 -24.51
CA THR A 91 1.00 -6.02 -25.47
C THR A 91 0.34 -4.72 -24.96
N GLU A 92 0.71 -4.24 -23.77
CA GLU A 92 0.24 -3.02 -23.08
C GLU A 92 0.80 -1.74 -23.71
N GLY A 93 0.62 -1.59 -25.02
CA GLY A 93 1.09 -0.40 -25.71
C GLY A 93 0.56 -0.33 -27.13
N GLY A 94 -0.01 0.82 -27.48
CA GLY A 94 -0.34 1.14 -28.86
C GLY A 94 0.91 1.55 -29.64
N PRO A 95 0.83 1.76 -30.96
CA PRO A 95 1.93 2.34 -31.69
C PRO A 95 2.24 3.74 -31.15
N THR A 96 3.48 4.01 -30.72
CA THR A 96 3.86 5.33 -30.19
C THR A 96 3.52 6.43 -31.20
N PRO A 97 2.78 7.47 -30.80
CA PRO A 97 2.31 8.49 -31.74
C PRO A 97 3.30 9.66 -31.90
N VAL A 98 4.45 9.62 -31.23
CA VAL A 98 5.46 10.69 -31.23
C VAL A 98 6.89 10.12 -31.38
N ASP A 99 7.85 10.97 -31.73
CA ASP A 99 9.26 10.58 -31.89
C ASP A 99 9.96 10.51 -30.53
N TRP A 100 10.20 9.30 -30.02
CA TRP A 100 10.88 9.08 -28.74
C TRP A 100 12.39 9.35 -28.79
N THR A 101 12.96 9.55 -29.99
CA THR A 101 14.31 10.10 -30.12
C THR A 101 14.36 11.56 -29.61
N GLU A 102 13.26 12.30 -29.74
CA GLU A 102 13.11 13.69 -29.28
C GLU A 102 12.46 13.78 -27.90
N TYR A 103 11.39 12.99 -27.68
CA TYR A 103 10.54 13.08 -26.50
C TYR A 103 10.72 11.94 -25.49
N GLY A 104 11.75 11.10 -25.66
CA GLY A 104 12.08 10.02 -24.73
C GLY A 104 12.48 10.51 -23.33
N TRP A 105 12.47 9.62 -22.34
CA TRP A 105 12.88 9.96 -20.99
C TRP A 105 14.36 10.35 -20.96
N GLY A 106 14.71 11.31 -20.11
CA GLY A 106 16.10 11.76 -19.98
C GLY A 106 16.61 12.64 -21.13
N THR A 107 15.79 12.92 -22.15
CA THR A 107 16.06 13.93 -23.19
C THR A 107 15.92 15.36 -22.66
N ASP A 108 16.27 16.35 -23.48
CA ASP A 108 16.09 17.76 -23.12
C ASP A 108 14.60 18.16 -23.03
N ALA A 109 13.72 17.49 -23.79
CA ALA A 109 12.28 17.67 -23.69
C ALA A 109 11.74 17.18 -22.33
N TRP A 110 12.16 15.99 -21.89
CA TRP A 110 11.81 15.47 -20.56
C TRP A 110 12.29 16.41 -19.45
N LYS A 111 13.52 16.91 -19.57
CA LYS A 111 14.07 17.89 -18.62
C LYS A 111 13.22 19.16 -18.53
N ALA A 112 12.74 19.69 -19.66
CA ALA A 112 11.87 20.86 -19.67
C ALA A 112 10.50 20.58 -19.01
N LEU A 113 9.97 19.37 -19.17
CA LEU A 113 8.77 18.90 -18.49
C LEU A 113 8.95 18.80 -16.98
N GLN A 114 10.00 18.11 -16.52
CA GLN A 114 10.34 18.00 -15.10
C GLN A 114 10.50 19.38 -14.44
N ASP A 115 11.21 20.30 -15.10
CA ASP A 115 11.38 21.67 -14.59
C ASP A 115 10.06 22.43 -14.49
N THR A 116 9.13 22.17 -15.40
CA THR A 116 7.81 22.79 -15.39
C THR A 116 6.96 22.24 -14.26
N ALA A 117 6.98 20.92 -14.06
CA ALA A 117 6.33 20.26 -12.93
C ALA A 117 6.88 20.77 -11.58
N LEU A 118 8.20 20.90 -11.44
CA LEU A 118 8.85 21.48 -10.24
C LEU A 118 8.37 22.90 -9.95
N ARG A 119 8.33 23.77 -10.98
CA ARG A 119 7.83 25.15 -10.82
C ARG A 119 6.34 25.19 -10.46
N ALA A 120 5.52 24.40 -11.14
CA ALA A 120 4.08 24.33 -10.86
C ALA A 120 3.79 23.80 -9.46
N THR A 121 4.56 22.83 -8.97
CA THR A 121 4.52 22.34 -7.58
C THR A 121 4.73 23.49 -6.60
N LYS A 122 5.82 24.25 -6.79
CA LYS A 122 6.15 25.41 -5.96
C LYS A 122 5.06 26.47 -5.97
N GLU A 123 4.58 26.84 -7.16
CA GLU A 123 3.56 27.89 -7.35
C GLU A 123 2.22 27.55 -6.68
N ASN A 124 1.90 26.25 -6.51
CA ASN A 124 0.67 25.79 -5.89
C ASN A 124 0.83 25.41 -4.40
N GLY A 125 2.03 25.55 -3.82
CA GLY A 125 2.30 25.15 -2.44
C GLY A 125 2.02 23.66 -2.22
N LEU A 126 2.56 22.85 -3.13
CA LEU A 126 2.53 21.38 -3.11
C LEU A 126 3.94 20.85 -2.83
N ILE A 127 4.03 19.54 -2.61
CA ILE A 127 5.27 18.77 -2.64
C ILE A 127 5.27 17.82 -3.84
N MET A 128 6.43 17.32 -4.23
CA MET A 128 6.54 16.40 -5.35
C MET A 128 7.47 15.22 -5.06
N ASP A 129 7.01 14.05 -5.46
CA ASP A 129 7.84 12.86 -5.57
C ASP A 129 8.30 12.72 -7.03
N LEU A 130 9.53 12.27 -7.27
CA LEU A 130 10.10 12.13 -8.61
C LEU A 130 10.58 10.71 -8.83
N THR A 131 10.11 10.08 -9.91
CA THR A 131 10.58 8.74 -10.27
C THR A 131 12.02 8.80 -10.79
N MET A 132 12.86 7.84 -10.38
CA MET A 132 14.28 7.78 -10.73
C MET A 132 14.53 7.56 -12.22
N GLY A 133 13.60 6.88 -12.87
CA GLY A 133 13.61 6.52 -14.28
C GLY A 133 12.21 6.67 -14.91
N PRO A 134 12.05 6.28 -16.19
CA PRO A 134 10.73 6.05 -16.76
C PRO A 134 10.07 4.82 -16.13
N ASN A 135 8.75 4.68 -16.28
CA ASN A 135 7.98 3.50 -15.90
C ASN A 135 8.18 3.10 -14.43
N GLN A 136 8.78 1.93 -14.17
CA GLN A 136 9.04 1.43 -12.83
C GLN A 136 10.19 2.20 -12.14
N GLY A 137 10.88 3.09 -12.85
CA GLY A 137 11.92 3.95 -12.27
C GLY A 137 13.29 3.28 -12.11
N ALA A 138 13.39 1.99 -12.44
CA ALA A 138 14.54 1.14 -12.15
C ALA A 138 15.71 1.24 -13.17
N GLY A 139 15.64 2.19 -14.10
CA GLY A 139 16.59 2.29 -15.20
C GLY A 139 16.83 3.70 -15.74
N VAL A 140 17.96 3.88 -16.42
CA VAL A 140 18.34 5.13 -17.10
C VAL A 140 18.96 4.89 -18.50
N PRO A 141 18.94 5.88 -19.42
CA PRO A 141 19.70 5.79 -20.65
C PRO A 141 21.22 5.66 -20.38
N ALA A 142 21.84 4.65 -20.99
CA ALA A 142 23.22 4.26 -20.72
C ALA A 142 23.92 3.78 -21.99
N GLN A 143 25.26 3.78 -21.97
CA GLN A 143 26.06 3.14 -23.02
C GLN A 143 25.86 1.62 -22.95
N THR A 144 25.78 0.94 -24.09
CA THR A 144 25.43 -0.51 -24.17
C THR A 144 26.39 -1.43 -23.41
N ASN A 145 27.62 -0.97 -23.13
CA ASN A 145 28.66 -1.72 -22.42
C ASN A 145 28.97 -1.14 -21.04
N ASP A 146 28.08 -0.31 -20.48
CA ASP A 146 28.28 0.27 -19.16
C ASP A 146 28.19 -0.82 -18.07
N PRO A 147 29.19 -0.95 -17.18
CA PRO A 147 29.20 -2.01 -16.18
C PRO A 147 28.07 -1.93 -15.15
N GLY A 148 27.37 -0.79 -15.05
CA GLY A 148 26.22 -0.59 -14.18
C GLY A 148 24.89 -1.10 -14.76
N ILE A 149 24.84 -1.53 -16.02
CA ILE A 149 23.66 -2.22 -16.58
C ILE A 149 23.53 -3.60 -15.95
N MET A 150 22.30 -4.04 -15.70
CA MET A 150 22.00 -5.35 -15.11
C MET A 150 22.76 -6.47 -15.82
N TRP A 151 23.29 -7.42 -15.05
CA TRP A 151 23.94 -8.61 -15.58
C TRP A 151 23.03 -9.83 -15.46
N VAL A 152 23.14 -10.74 -16.43
CA VAL A 152 22.42 -12.02 -16.40
C VAL A 152 23.41 -13.17 -16.60
N LEU A 153 23.10 -14.33 -16.02
CA LEU A 153 23.87 -15.56 -16.22
C LEU A 153 23.07 -16.56 -17.06
N TRP A 154 23.73 -17.14 -18.05
CA TRP A 154 23.19 -18.10 -19.02
C TRP A 154 23.79 -19.49 -18.78
N PRO A 155 22.96 -20.50 -18.50
CA PRO A 155 23.41 -21.87 -18.32
C PRO A 155 23.30 -22.71 -19.60
N PHE A 156 24.27 -23.59 -19.80
CA PHE A 156 24.26 -24.64 -20.82
C PHE A 156 24.73 -25.94 -20.21
N ASN A 157 24.30 -27.06 -20.78
CA ASN A 157 24.73 -28.38 -20.32
C ASN A 157 24.83 -29.40 -21.46
N VAL A 158 25.61 -30.46 -21.21
CA VAL A 158 25.74 -31.61 -22.09
C VAL A 158 25.99 -32.90 -21.30
N SER A 159 25.34 -33.98 -21.73
CA SER A 159 25.47 -35.31 -21.17
C SER A 159 26.73 -36.04 -21.63
N VAL A 160 27.38 -36.75 -20.72
CA VAL A 160 28.57 -37.58 -20.98
C VAL A 160 28.37 -38.96 -20.33
N PRO A 161 28.53 -40.08 -21.07
CA PRO A 161 28.35 -41.41 -20.50
C PRO A 161 29.31 -41.70 -19.34
N ILE A 162 28.91 -42.57 -18.42
CA ILE A 162 29.78 -43.07 -17.34
C ILE A 162 31.05 -43.69 -17.92
N GLY A 163 32.21 -43.31 -17.37
CA GLY A 163 33.52 -43.72 -17.87
C GLY A 163 33.95 -43.05 -19.19
N GLY A 164 33.15 -42.12 -19.70
CA GLY A 164 33.45 -41.35 -20.91
C GLY A 164 34.43 -40.20 -20.67
N THR A 165 34.73 -39.50 -21.75
CA THR A 165 35.56 -38.29 -21.76
C THR A 165 34.79 -37.20 -22.49
N PHE A 166 34.75 -36.00 -21.91
CA PHE A 166 34.40 -34.79 -22.64
C PHE A 166 35.70 -34.18 -23.18
N ASP A 167 35.83 -34.04 -24.49
CA ASP A 167 37.01 -33.47 -25.17
C ASP A 167 36.52 -32.62 -26.34
N ASP A 168 35.91 -31.48 -26.01
CA ASP A 168 35.28 -30.58 -26.98
C ASP A 168 35.21 -29.15 -26.44
N THR A 169 34.69 -28.25 -27.26
CA THR A 169 34.27 -26.90 -26.85
C THR A 169 33.05 -27.01 -25.95
N LEU A 170 33.04 -26.24 -24.85
CA LEU A 170 31.90 -26.18 -23.94
C LEU A 170 30.61 -25.78 -24.67
N PRO A 171 29.45 -26.31 -24.26
CA PRO A 171 28.17 -25.92 -24.85
C PRO A 171 27.91 -24.42 -24.62
N GLY A 172 27.27 -23.75 -25.58
CA GLY A 172 26.99 -22.30 -25.53
C GLY A 172 28.16 -21.38 -25.87
N TRP A 173 29.36 -21.91 -26.14
CA TRP A 173 30.54 -21.08 -26.40
C TRP A 173 30.40 -20.25 -27.68
N GLY A 174 30.35 -18.92 -27.52
CA GLY A 174 30.16 -17.98 -28.63
C GLY A 174 28.74 -17.93 -29.19
N GLU A 175 27.77 -18.56 -28.52
CA GLU A 175 26.34 -18.50 -28.91
C GLU A 175 25.64 -17.23 -28.40
N ILE A 176 26.13 -16.65 -27.30
CA ILE A 176 25.60 -15.42 -26.70
C ILE A 176 26.39 -14.22 -27.23
N GLU A 177 25.68 -13.23 -27.77
CA GLU A 177 26.26 -11.96 -28.17
C GLU A 177 26.92 -11.26 -26.97
N ASP A 178 28.19 -10.89 -27.13
CA ASP A 178 29.06 -10.37 -26.07
C ASP A 178 29.12 -11.25 -24.80
N GLY A 179 28.83 -12.55 -24.93
CA GLY A 179 28.85 -13.52 -23.83
C GLY A 179 30.26 -13.80 -23.32
N GLU A 180 30.48 -13.62 -22.02
CA GLU A 180 31.72 -13.91 -21.32
C GLU A 180 31.61 -15.21 -20.53
N PHE A 181 32.61 -16.09 -20.62
CA PHE A 181 32.69 -17.30 -19.81
C PHE A 181 32.87 -16.98 -18.32
N VAL A 182 32.04 -17.60 -17.47
CA VAL A 182 32.04 -17.40 -16.02
C VAL A 182 32.52 -18.64 -15.28
N ALA A 183 31.90 -19.80 -15.55
CA ALA A 183 32.16 -21.01 -14.79
C ALA A 183 31.86 -22.28 -15.60
N ALA A 184 32.51 -23.38 -15.23
CA ALA A 184 32.17 -24.72 -15.68
C ALA A 184 32.12 -25.70 -14.50
N THR A 185 31.07 -26.51 -14.45
CA THR A 185 30.79 -27.45 -13.34
C THR A 185 30.48 -28.83 -13.91
N VAL A 186 30.86 -29.89 -13.21
CA VAL A 186 30.45 -31.27 -13.54
C VAL A 186 29.72 -31.94 -12.39
N GLY A 187 28.83 -32.87 -12.70
CA GLY A 187 28.12 -33.69 -11.70
C GLY A 187 27.60 -35.00 -12.28
N LEU A 188 27.45 -36.02 -11.43
CA LEU A 188 26.86 -37.32 -11.75
C LEU A 188 25.34 -37.24 -11.54
N LEU A 189 24.58 -37.44 -12.61
CA LEU A 189 23.14 -37.58 -12.57
C LEU A 189 22.77 -38.98 -12.06
N LEU A 190 21.96 -39.06 -11.01
CA LEU A 190 21.56 -40.29 -10.35
C LEU A 190 20.22 -40.81 -10.86
N GLU A 191 19.26 -39.91 -11.02
CA GLU A 191 17.89 -40.24 -11.41
C GLU A 191 17.25 -39.11 -12.23
N GLU A 192 16.26 -39.49 -13.04
CA GLU A 192 15.40 -38.58 -13.79
C GLU A 192 13.94 -39.03 -13.62
N GLU A 193 13.05 -38.08 -13.33
CA GLU A 193 11.62 -38.32 -13.15
C GLU A 193 10.81 -37.28 -13.90
N ASP A 194 9.75 -37.70 -14.58
CA ASP A 194 8.78 -36.76 -15.13
C ASP A 194 8.15 -35.95 -13.98
N ALA A 195 8.08 -34.64 -14.15
CA ALA A 195 7.51 -33.72 -13.17
C ALA A 195 6.60 -32.71 -13.86
N GLU A 196 5.57 -32.27 -13.14
CA GLU A 196 4.75 -31.13 -13.55
C GLU A 196 5.12 -29.94 -12.68
N TYR A 197 5.52 -28.86 -13.32
CA TYR A 197 5.91 -27.61 -12.67
C TYR A 197 4.86 -26.53 -12.93
N SER A 198 4.85 -25.51 -12.08
CA SER A 198 4.03 -24.31 -12.26
C SER A 198 4.94 -23.10 -12.35
N ALA A 199 4.67 -22.23 -13.31
CA ALA A 199 5.24 -20.89 -13.37
C ALA A 199 4.09 -19.89 -13.38
N SER A 200 4.26 -18.79 -12.66
CA SER A 200 3.37 -17.63 -12.76
C SER A 200 4.25 -16.47 -13.18
N PRO A 201 4.18 -16.00 -14.42
CA PRO A 201 4.62 -14.66 -14.66
C PRO A 201 3.72 -13.75 -13.83
N ALA A 202 4.23 -12.60 -13.39
CA ALA A 202 3.34 -11.49 -13.14
C ALA A 202 2.42 -11.35 -14.37
N TRP A 203 1.17 -10.95 -14.21
CA TRP A 203 0.21 -10.69 -15.31
C TRP A 203 -0.67 -11.86 -15.84
N GLU A 204 -0.25 -13.13 -15.91
CA GLU A 204 -1.09 -14.22 -16.50
C GLU A 204 -1.56 -15.34 -15.54
N GLY A 205 -1.12 -15.29 -14.27
CA GLY A 205 -1.43 -16.35 -13.29
C GLY A 205 -0.65 -17.64 -13.51
N PRO A 206 -0.83 -18.67 -12.65
CA PRO A 206 -0.04 -19.89 -12.72
C PRO A 206 -0.46 -20.75 -13.92
N PHE A 207 0.49 -21.11 -14.78
CA PHE A 207 0.32 -22.16 -15.78
C PHE A 207 1.19 -23.36 -15.43
N THR A 208 0.70 -24.56 -15.74
CA THR A 208 1.45 -25.80 -15.55
C THR A 208 2.18 -26.20 -16.83
N TYR A 209 3.36 -26.79 -16.68
CA TYR A 209 4.13 -27.36 -17.78
C TYR A 209 4.83 -28.64 -17.34
N ASN A 210 4.98 -29.58 -18.28
CA ASN A 210 5.73 -30.81 -18.04
C ASN A 210 7.23 -30.53 -18.16
N GLY A 211 8.00 -31.06 -17.22
CA GLY A 211 9.45 -31.03 -17.20
C GLY A 211 10.02 -32.30 -16.60
N THR A 212 11.33 -32.29 -16.32
CA THR A 212 12.02 -33.44 -15.74
C THR A 212 12.75 -33.02 -14.47
N ARG A 213 12.48 -33.70 -13.36
CA ARG A 213 13.28 -33.64 -12.14
C ARG A 213 14.56 -34.46 -12.36
N ARG A 214 15.71 -33.83 -12.22
CA ARG A 214 17.04 -34.45 -12.37
C ARG A 214 17.80 -34.36 -11.05
N THR A 215 18.07 -35.49 -10.40
CA THR A 215 18.83 -35.51 -9.13
C THR A 215 20.30 -35.80 -9.37
N VAL A 216 21.18 -34.87 -8.98
CA VAL A 216 22.63 -34.95 -9.11
C VAL A 216 23.24 -35.35 -7.77
N ALA A 217 24.26 -36.22 -7.77
CA ALA A 217 24.97 -36.56 -6.54
C ALA A 217 25.78 -35.34 -6.06
N ALA A 218 25.45 -34.77 -4.89
CA ALA A 218 26.13 -33.59 -4.34
C ALA A 218 27.64 -33.81 -4.18
N SER A 219 28.02 -35.03 -3.79
CA SER A 219 29.42 -35.44 -3.64
C SER A 219 30.22 -35.45 -4.95
N SER A 220 29.53 -35.49 -6.10
CA SER A 220 30.15 -35.49 -7.43
C SER A 220 30.28 -34.10 -8.05
N LEU A 221 29.55 -33.09 -7.51
CA LEU A 221 29.59 -31.73 -8.01
C LEU A 221 30.99 -31.12 -7.85
N LYS A 222 31.55 -30.62 -8.94
CA LYS A 222 32.90 -30.07 -8.96
C LYS A 222 33.01 -28.87 -9.89
N ASP A 223 33.60 -27.79 -9.38
CA ASP A 223 34.08 -26.67 -10.18
C ASP A 223 35.31 -27.11 -10.99
N ILE A 224 35.21 -27.00 -12.30
CA ILE A 224 36.27 -27.29 -13.27
C ILE A 224 36.62 -26.08 -14.12
N THR A 225 36.18 -24.88 -13.74
CA THR A 225 36.39 -23.62 -14.46
C THR A 225 37.85 -23.40 -14.85
N SER A 226 38.79 -23.71 -13.94
CA SER A 226 40.23 -23.58 -14.18
C SER A 226 40.84 -24.55 -15.20
N HIS A 227 40.09 -25.54 -15.67
CA HIS A 227 40.53 -26.54 -16.67
C HIS A 227 40.09 -26.20 -18.10
N VAL A 228 39.31 -25.12 -18.27
CA VAL A 228 38.81 -24.67 -19.55
C VAL A 228 39.85 -23.77 -20.23
N ASP A 229 40.19 -24.05 -21.48
CA ASP A 229 40.94 -23.11 -22.31
C ASP A 229 40.02 -21.95 -22.70
N THR A 230 40.10 -20.85 -21.96
CA THR A 230 39.27 -19.66 -22.19
C THR A 230 39.50 -18.97 -23.54
N THR A 231 40.55 -19.33 -24.29
CA THR A 231 40.77 -18.78 -25.65
C THR A 231 39.97 -19.50 -26.72
N THR A 232 39.64 -20.77 -26.49
CA THR A 232 38.91 -21.61 -27.45
C THR A 232 37.61 -22.18 -26.91
N GLY A 233 37.36 -22.08 -25.61
CA GLY A 233 36.25 -22.73 -24.92
C GLY A 233 36.44 -24.22 -24.69
N HIS A 234 37.63 -24.75 -24.96
CA HIS A 234 37.86 -26.19 -24.99
C HIS A 234 38.06 -26.75 -23.58
N LEU A 235 37.42 -27.89 -23.29
CA LEU A 235 37.60 -28.66 -22.07
C LEU A 235 37.93 -30.12 -22.42
N SER A 236 38.96 -30.66 -21.77
CA SER A 236 39.27 -32.09 -21.78
C SER A 236 39.15 -32.65 -20.37
N TRP A 237 38.14 -33.48 -20.13
CA TRP A 237 37.80 -34.01 -18.81
C TRP A 237 37.38 -35.49 -18.87
N ASN A 238 38.03 -36.32 -18.06
CA ASN A 238 37.73 -37.75 -17.98
C ASN A 238 36.82 -38.06 -16.79
N PHE A 239 35.78 -38.84 -17.03
CA PHE A 239 34.83 -39.24 -16.00
C PHE A 239 35.11 -40.64 -15.46
N PRO A 240 34.89 -40.89 -14.16
CA PRO A 240 34.99 -42.22 -13.56
C PRO A 240 34.10 -43.26 -14.24
N SER A 241 34.63 -44.46 -14.45
CA SER A 241 33.89 -45.60 -15.04
C SER A 241 33.18 -46.49 -14.03
N ASP A 242 33.48 -46.32 -12.74
CA ASP A 242 33.00 -47.13 -11.62
C ASP A 242 31.87 -46.46 -10.83
N SER A 243 31.34 -45.36 -11.32
CA SER A 243 30.22 -44.65 -10.70
C SER A 243 28.88 -45.36 -10.96
N THR A 244 27.96 -45.26 -10.00
CA THR A 244 26.59 -45.76 -10.12
C THR A 244 25.65 -44.57 -10.31
N GLY A 245 25.05 -44.44 -11.50
CA GLY A 245 24.15 -43.36 -11.88
C GLY A 245 23.70 -43.53 -13.32
N LEU A 246 23.14 -42.48 -13.93
CA LEU A 246 22.72 -42.48 -15.33
C LEU A 246 23.86 -42.01 -16.23
N GLU A 247 24.41 -40.83 -15.97
CA GLU A 247 25.42 -40.15 -16.78
C GLU A 247 26.06 -38.99 -16.01
N TYR A 248 27.14 -38.44 -16.55
CA TYR A 248 27.69 -37.17 -16.08
C TYR A 248 27.12 -36.01 -16.89
N GLN A 249 26.97 -34.86 -16.24
CA GLN A 249 26.62 -33.60 -16.85
C GLN A 249 27.83 -32.67 -16.80
N VAL A 250 28.15 -32.01 -17.91
CA VAL A 250 29.04 -30.85 -17.98
C VAL A 250 28.17 -29.62 -18.13
N PHE A 251 28.25 -28.69 -17.17
CA PHE A 251 27.58 -27.41 -17.18
C PHE A 251 28.56 -26.30 -17.52
N ALA A 252 28.13 -25.33 -18.33
CA ALA A 252 28.88 -24.13 -18.66
C ALA A 252 27.99 -22.89 -18.43
N PHE A 253 28.56 -21.85 -17.83
CA PHE A 253 27.86 -20.63 -17.47
C PHE A 253 28.54 -19.43 -18.09
N TYR A 254 27.76 -18.55 -18.71
CA TYR A 254 28.22 -17.33 -19.37
C TYR A 254 27.44 -16.13 -18.88
N ARG A 255 28.01 -14.94 -18.93
CA ARG A 255 27.30 -13.70 -18.59
C ARG A 255 27.31 -12.72 -19.76
N ASN A 256 26.30 -11.88 -19.81
CA ASN A 256 26.30 -10.63 -20.56
C ASN A 256 25.39 -9.63 -19.85
N HIS A 257 25.27 -8.42 -20.40
CA HIS A 257 24.27 -7.48 -19.93
C HIS A 257 22.87 -7.94 -20.32
N SER A 258 21.91 -7.71 -19.42
CA SER A 258 20.50 -7.86 -19.72
C SER A 258 20.13 -6.96 -20.89
N ASN A 259 19.36 -7.49 -21.84
CA ASN A 259 18.78 -6.69 -22.91
C ASN A 259 17.46 -6.03 -22.49
N TYR A 260 17.17 -6.00 -21.18
CA TYR A 260 15.93 -5.45 -20.66
C TYR A 260 15.99 -3.92 -20.64
N HIS A 261 14.94 -3.32 -21.16
CA HIS A 261 14.77 -1.88 -21.24
C HIS A 261 13.49 -1.45 -20.53
N GLU A 262 13.64 -0.59 -19.53
CA GLU A 262 12.55 0.12 -18.86
C GLU A 262 11.78 0.95 -19.88
N GLN A 263 12.47 1.80 -20.67
CA GLN A 263 11.89 2.43 -21.85
C GLN A 263 12.50 1.81 -23.10
N ALA A 264 11.66 1.22 -23.96
CA ALA A 264 12.12 0.61 -25.21
C ALA A 264 12.82 1.63 -26.14
N PRO A 265 13.85 1.20 -26.90
CA PRO A 265 14.59 2.09 -27.78
C PRO A 265 13.78 2.48 -29.03
N PRO A 266 13.97 3.69 -29.61
CA PRO A 266 13.18 4.19 -30.73
C PRO A 266 13.20 3.31 -31.99
N TRP A 267 14.27 2.54 -32.23
CA TRP A 267 14.34 1.66 -33.41
C TRP A 267 13.55 0.34 -33.26
N TYR A 268 13.11 0.00 -32.04
CA TYR A 268 12.32 -1.21 -31.76
C TYR A 268 10.81 -0.94 -31.69
N VAL A 269 10.42 0.24 -31.19
CA VAL A 269 9.02 0.52 -30.88
C VAL A 269 8.12 0.45 -32.11
N ASN A 270 6.95 -0.16 -31.94
CA ASN A 270 5.85 0.00 -32.90
C ASN A 270 5.43 1.48 -32.87
N SER A 271 5.50 2.17 -34.00
CA SER A 271 5.32 3.62 -34.05
C SER A 271 4.37 4.06 -35.16
N SER A 272 3.49 5.01 -34.85
CA SER A 272 2.59 5.65 -35.83
C SER A 272 3.28 6.77 -36.59
N VAL A 273 4.41 7.26 -36.07
CA VAL A 273 5.25 8.30 -36.69
C VAL A 273 6.67 7.79 -36.92
N PRO A 274 7.40 8.25 -37.94
CA PRO A 274 8.81 7.86 -38.08
C PRO A 274 9.63 8.30 -36.87
N GLN A 275 10.44 7.38 -36.33
CA GLN A 275 11.41 7.67 -35.27
C GLN A 275 12.68 8.22 -35.92
N SER A 276 13.25 9.30 -35.37
CA SER A 276 14.52 9.83 -35.85
C SER A 276 15.68 8.85 -35.58
N PRO A 277 16.80 8.95 -36.30
CA PRO A 277 17.97 8.12 -36.01
C PRO A 277 18.50 8.39 -34.59
N VAL A 278 18.82 7.32 -33.88
CA VAL A 278 19.52 7.40 -32.58
C VAL A 278 20.98 7.81 -32.85
N GLU A 279 21.37 9.00 -32.37
CA GLU A 279 22.73 9.53 -32.52
C GLU A 279 23.54 9.45 -31.22
N THR A 280 22.86 9.38 -30.07
CA THR A 280 23.48 9.31 -28.74
C THR A 280 22.79 8.26 -27.87
N TYR A 281 23.50 7.74 -26.87
CA TYR A 281 22.93 6.75 -25.96
C TYR A 281 21.72 7.28 -25.16
N ARG A 282 21.64 8.60 -24.91
CA ARG A 282 20.48 9.26 -24.27
C ARG A 282 19.17 9.07 -25.04
N GLN A 283 19.27 8.89 -26.35
CA GLN A 283 18.12 8.71 -27.23
C GLN A 283 17.75 7.23 -27.38
N ASN A 284 18.54 6.30 -26.83
CA ASN A 284 18.41 4.87 -27.08
C ASN A 284 17.59 4.14 -26.00
N GLY A 285 16.50 4.76 -25.53
CA GLY A 285 15.71 4.21 -24.43
C GLY A 285 16.46 4.18 -23.10
N SER A 286 15.92 3.43 -22.14
CA SER A 286 16.41 3.35 -20.77
C SER A 286 16.76 1.91 -20.42
N TRP A 287 17.98 1.66 -19.92
CA TRP A 287 18.46 0.34 -19.52
C TRP A 287 18.15 0.09 -18.06
N ILE A 288 17.76 -1.13 -17.72
CA ILE A 288 17.72 -1.54 -16.33
C ILE A 288 19.13 -1.60 -15.74
N VAL A 289 19.29 -1.09 -14.51
CA VAL A 289 20.59 -1.11 -13.83
C VAL A 289 20.80 -2.38 -13.00
N ASP A 290 22.04 -2.65 -12.62
CA ASP A 290 22.38 -3.74 -11.69
C ASP A 290 21.92 -3.41 -10.27
N HIS A 291 20.76 -3.96 -9.88
CA HIS A 291 20.16 -3.78 -8.56
C HIS A 291 20.93 -4.51 -7.45
N PHE A 292 21.93 -5.32 -7.77
CA PHE A 292 22.73 -6.04 -6.78
C PHE A 292 24.12 -5.42 -6.62
N SER A 293 24.32 -4.17 -7.07
CA SER A 293 25.59 -3.48 -6.85
C SER A 293 25.47 -1.97 -6.69
N SER A 294 26.45 -1.39 -6.01
CA SER A 294 26.63 0.07 -5.98
C SER A 294 26.94 0.65 -7.37
N THR A 295 27.44 -0.16 -8.31
CA THR A 295 27.74 0.27 -9.67
C THR A 295 26.46 0.59 -10.44
N GLY A 296 25.41 -0.23 -10.30
CA GLY A 296 24.10 0.06 -10.88
C GLY A 296 23.47 1.31 -10.27
N ALA A 297 23.52 1.46 -8.95
CA ALA A 297 23.08 2.69 -8.28
C ALA A 297 23.85 3.93 -8.79
N GLN A 298 25.17 3.82 -8.97
CA GLN A 298 26.00 4.92 -9.48
C GLN A 298 25.65 5.31 -10.91
N LEU A 299 25.26 4.36 -11.76
CA LEU A 299 24.81 4.66 -13.13
C LEU A 299 23.58 5.57 -13.14
N ILE A 300 22.60 5.33 -12.26
CA ILE A 300 21.45 6.24 -12.10
C ILE A 300 21.91 7.63 -11.62
N ILE A 301 22.74 7.65 -10.57
CA ILE A 301 23.25 8.89 -9.98
C ILE A 301 23.97 9.74 -11.03
N ASP A 302 24.90 9.14 -11.78
CA ASP A 302 25.70 9.83 -12.80
C ASP A 302 24.81 10.41 -13.91
N PHE A 303 23.78 9.66 -14.32
CA PHE A 303 22.82 10.15 -15.31
C PHE A 303 22.06 11.39 -14.81
N TRP A 304 21.55 11.34 -13.58
CA TRP A 304 20.83 12.47 -12.97
C TRP A 304 21.73 13.70 -12.82
N GLU A 305 22.91 13.51 -12.25
CA GLU A 305 23.93 14.56 -12.06
C GLU A 305 24.29 15.25 -13.37
N GLN A 306 24.43 14.47 -14.45
CA GLN A 306 24.83 14.98 -15.74
C GLN A 306 23.69 15.67 -16.52
N TYR A 307 22.46 15.14 -16.46
CA TYR A 307 21.40 15.55 -17.40
C TYR A 307 20.14 16.12 -16.75
N LEU A 308 19.81 15.74 -15.52
CA LEU A 308 18.53 16.09 -14.88
C LEU A 308 18.64 17.16 -13.78
N LEU A 309 19.84 17.42 -13.26
CA LEU A 309 20.03 18.33 -12.12
C LEU A 309 20.55 19.74 -12.48
N GLY A 310 20.86 19.99 -13.76
CA GLY A 310 21.35 21.30 -14.23
C GLY A 310 20.28 22.40 -14.30
N ASN A 311 20.73 23.64 -14.52
CA ASN A 311 19.88 24.83 -14.77
C ASN A 311 18.88 25.19 -13.66
N GLY A 312 19.22 24.96 -12.38
CA GLY A 312 18.37 25.35 -11.24
C GLY A 312 17.45 24.23 -10.73
N SER A 313 17.41 23.07 -11.37
CA SER A 313 16.52 21.97 -11.00
C SER A 313 16.90 21.36 -9.67
N ARG A 314 18.20 21.24 -9.36
CA ARG A 314 18.64 20.81 -8.03
C ARG A 314 18.07 21.71 -6.95
N GLU A 315 18.15 23.03 -7.12
CA GLU A 315 17.65 23.98 -6.15
C GLU A 315 16.12 23.91 -6.00
N LEU A 316 15.39 23.68 -7.10
CA LEU A 316 13.94 23.46 -7.04
C LEU A 316 13.59 22.14 -6.34
N ILE A 317 14.32 21.05 -6.62
CA ILE A 317 14.12 19.76 -5.94
C ILE A 317 14.38 19.92 -4.43
N LYS A 318 15.43 20.65 -4.03
CA LYS A 318 15.69 20.94 -2.61
C LYS A 318 14.57 21.75 -1.93
N GLU A 319 13.76 22.46 -2.70
CA GLU A 319 12.69 23.32 -2.20
C GLU A 319 11.33 22.61 -2.13
N VAL A 320 11.00 21.79 -3.12
CA VAL A 320 9.67 21.14 -3.23
C VAL A 320 9.69 19.62 -3.33
N GLY A 321 10.86 19.03 -3.53
CA GLY A 321 11.06 17.59 -3.59
C GLY A 321 10.84 16.95 -2.22
N ASN A 322 10.16 15.81 -2.23
CA ASN A 322 9.85 15.04 -1.04
C ASN A 322 10.50 13.66 -1.13
N TYR A 323 10.09 12.82 -2.08
CA TYR A 323 10.77 11.55 -2.38
C TYR A 323 11.40 11.52 -3.78
N ILE A 324 12.57 10.91 -3.87
CA ILE A 324 13.04 10.25 -5.09
C ILE A 324 12.59 8.81 -4.99
N TRP A 325 12.00 8.28 -6.08
CA TRP A 325 11.16 7.09 -5.98
C TRP A 325 11.45 6.04 -7.06
N GLU A 326 11.32 4.76 -6.68
CA GLU A 326 11.40 3.57 -7.55
C GLU A 326 10.20 2.65 -7.27
N ASP A 327 9.56 2.14 -8.33
CA ASP A 327 8.39 1.24 -8.28
C ASP A 327 8.81 -0.21 -7.94
N SER A 328 7.86 -1.14 -7.94
CA SER A 328 8.20 -2.57 -7.72
C SER A 328 9.04 -3.11 -8.88
N ALA A 329 9.91 -4.05 -8.57
CA ALA A 329 10.84 -4.60 -9.55
C ALA A 329 10.11 -5.51 -10.57
N GLU A 330 10.12 -5.14 -11.86
CA GLU A 330 9.50 -5.93 -12.94
C GLU A 330 10.50 -6.44 -13.99
N PHE A 331 11.79 -6.27 -13.73
CA PHE A 331 12.90 -6.57 -14.66
C PHE A 331 13.33 -8.05 -14.71
N GLY A 332 12.52 -8.93 -14.14
CA GLY A 332 12.70 -10.38 -14.23
C GLY A 332 12.51 -10.96 -15.63
N ALA A 333 11.77 -10.25 -16.48
CA ALA A 333 11.30 -10.76 -17.74
C ALA A 333 12.45 -10.94 -18.75
N GLY A 334 12.86 -12.20 -18.99
CA GLY A 334 14.03 -12.54 -19.82
C GLY A 334 15.34 -12.72 -19.03
N THR A 335 15.29 -12.58 -17.70
CA THR A 335 16.41 -12.87 -16.81
C THR A 335 16.36 -14.34 -16.38
N LEU A 336 17.37 -15.12 -16.79
CA LEU A 336 17.50 -16.54 -16.47
C LEU A 336 17.98 -16.76 -15.03
N VAL A 337 19.04 -16.06 -14.62
CA VAL A 337 19.54 -16.04 -13.24
C VAL A 337 20.08 -14.64 -12.97
N TRP A 338 19.66 -14.06 -11.85
CA TRP A 338 20.23 -12.80 -11.37
C TRP A 338 21.73 -12.96 -11.10
N TYR A 339 22.52 -12.04 -11.64
CA TYR A 339 23.96 -12.08 -11.50
C TYR A 339 24.51 -10.67 -11.35
N THR A 340 25.66 -10.59 -10.70
CA THR A 340 26.50 -9.39 -10.71
C THR A 340 27.95 -9.85 -10.58
N PRO A 341 28.94 -9.17 -11.19
CA PRO A 341 30.33 -9.60 -11.20
C PRO A 341 30.94 -9.91 -9.82
N SER A 342 30.43 -9.29 -8.75
CA SER A 342 30.89 -9.52 -7.37
C SER A 342 30.24 -10.72 -6.65
N LEU A 343 29.25 -11.38 -7.24
CA LEU A 343 28.43 -12.40 -6.58
C LEU A 343 29.26 -13.49 -5.88
N PHE A 344 30.16 -14.18 -6.60
CA PHE A 344 30.93 -15.29 -6.02
C PHE A 344 31.81 -14.84 -4.85
N LYS A 345 32.39 -13.64 -4.94
CA LYS A 345 33.22 -13.08 -3.87
C LYS A 345 32.37 -12.72 -2.65
N ALA A 346 31.22 -12.09 -2.87
CA ALA A 346 30.28 -11.75 -1.80
C ALA A 346 29.77 -13.02 -1.10
N PHE A 347 29.33 -14.01 -1.88
CA PHE A 347 28.86 -15.31 -1.38
C PHE A 347 29.91 -16.03 -0.55
N GLN A 348 31.12 -16.23 -1.11
CA GLN A 348 32.20 -16.93 -0.42
C GLN A 348 32.58 -16.24 0.90
N SER A 349 32.50 -14.90 0.94
CA SER A 349 32.76 -14.10 2.14
C SER A 349 31.66 -14.22 3.18
N ALA A 350 30.39 -14.25 2.76
CA ALA A 350 29.22 -14.24 3.66
C ALA A 350 28.83 -15.65 4.15
N ARG A 351 28.95 -16.67 3.30
CA ARG A 351 28.49 -18.05 3.54
C ARG A 351 29.60 -19.03 3.85
N GLY A 352 30.85 -18.68 3.51
CA GLY A 352 32.03 -19.47 3.86
C GLY A 352 32.34 -20.67 2.96
N TYR A 353 31.62 -20.85 1.85
CA TYR A 353 31.90 -21.88 0.84
C TYR A 353 31.68 -21.36 -0.59
N ASP A 354 32.11 -22.15 -1.57
CA ASP A 354 32.09 -21.79 -2.98
C ASP A 354 30.75 -22.16 -3.64
N LEU A 355 30.06 -21.15 -4.20
CA LEU A 355 28.80 -21.30 -4.93
C LEU A 355 28.99 -21.96 -6.31
N THR A 356 30.17 -21.86 -6.91
CA THR A 356 30.41 -22.15 -8.34
C THR A 356 29.92 -23.54 -8.76
N LYS A 357 30.20 -24.57 -7.93
CA LYS A 357 29.78 -25.95 -8.21
C LYS A 357 28.27 -26.20 -8.03
N TYR A 358 27.53 -25.26 -7.43
CA TYR A 358 26.10 -25.35 -7.18
C TYR A 358 25.25 -24.49 -8.13
N LEU A 359 25.87 -23.75 -9.05
CA LEU A 359 25.17 -22.99 -10.10
C LEU A 359 24.09 -23.79 -10.87
N PRO A 360 24.24 -25.10 -11.14
CA PRO A 360 23.16 -25.88 -11.77
C PRO A 360 21.84 -25.85 -10.98
N LEU A 361 21.90 -25.74 -9.64
CA LEU A 361 20.73 -25.68 -8.77
C LEU A 361 20.07 -24.29 -8.76
N ILE A 362 20.88 -23.23 -8.87
CA ILE A 362 20.41 -21.84 -8.73
C ILE A 362 19.48 -21.44 -9.88
N TYR A 363 19.74 -21.95 -11.07
CA TYR A 363 19.07 -21.51 -12.29
C TYR A 363 17.54 -21.69 -12.26
N GLN A 364 17.03 -22.84 -11.83
CA GLN A 364 15.61 -23.15 -12.07
C GLN A 364 14.63 -22.53 -11.08
N PHE A 365 15.12 -22.08 -9.92
CA PHE A 365 14.28 -21.51 -8.86
C PHE A 365 14.31 -19.98 -8.82
N ASN A 366 15.04 -19.33 -9.73
CA ASN A 366 15.25 -17.88 -9.74
C ASN A 366 15.17 -17.28 -11.16
N THR A 367 14.55 -17.97 -12.11
CA THR A 367 14.23 -17.43 -13.45
C THR A 367 12.88 -16.72 -13.41
N GLU A 368 12.81 -15.56 -14.06
CA GLU A 368 11.60 -14.73 -14.10
C GLU A 368 11.09 -14.45 -15.53
N ALA A 369 11.44 -15.32 -16.48
CA ALA A 369 10.97 -15.24 -17.87
C ALA A 369 9.42 -15.36 -17.97
N PRO A 370 8.75 -14.58 -18.85
CA PRO A 370 7.29 -14.57 -19.01
C PRO A 370 6.74 -15.76 -19.82
N GLY A 371 7.33 -16.94 -19.69
CA GLY A 371 6.96 -18.15 -20.42
C GLY A 371 7.61 -19.39 -19.80
N PRO A 372 7.39 -20.60 -20.34
CA PRO A 372 8.09 -21.79 -19.85
C PRO A 372 9.60 -21.53 -19.85
N LEU A 373 10.27 -21.95 -18.78
CA LEU A 373 11.71 -21.79 -18.60
C LEU A 373 12.46 -22.21 -19.87
N ALA A 374 13.60 -21.57 -20.19
CA ALA A 374 14.39 -21.91 -21.36
C ALA A 374 14.87 -23.39 -21.37
N SER A 375 14.83 -24.05 -20.21
CA SER A 375 14.82 -25.51 -20.08
C SER A 375 13.69 -25.95 -19.13
N PRO A 376 12.85 -26.95 -19.50
CA PRO A 376 11.82 -27.48 -18.60
C PRO A 376 12.37 -28.36 -17.48
N ASP A 377 13.67 -28.71 -17.52
CA ASP A 377 14.29 -29.62 -16.55
C ASP A 377 14.72 -28.88 -15.28
N HIS A 378 14.56 -29.51 -14.10
CA HIS A 378 14.94 -28.99 -12.78
C HIS A 378 15.97 -29.89 -12.09
N TYR A 379 17.09 -29.32 -11.64
CA TYR A 379 18.20 -29.99 -10.97
C TYR A 379 18.08 -29.89 -9.45
N PHE A 380 18.21 -31.02 -8.80
CA PHE A 380 18.26 -31.17 -7.35
C PHE A 380 19.51 -31.94 -6.97
N THR A 381 19.88 -31.93 -5.69
CA THR A 381 20.88 -32.85 -5.15
C THR A 381 20.24 -34.04 -4.43
N ASP A 382 21.03 -35.08 -4.17
CA ASP A 382 20.68 -36.19 -3.28
C ASP A 382 20.76 -35.85 -1.77
N GLU A 383 21.05 -34.60 -1.43
CA GLU A 383 20.93 -34.07 -0.07
C GLU A 383 19.47 -34.11 0.42
N ALA A 384 19.27 -34.15 1.75
CA ALA A 384 17.96 -34.40 2.35
C ALA A 384 16.90 -33.34 2.00
N ASP A 385 17.33 -32.11 1.74
CA ASP A 385 16.50 -30.98 1.32
C ASP A 385 16.50 -30.77 -0.21
N GLY A 386 17.15 -31.64 -0.97
CA GLY A 386 17.30 -31.49 -2.43
C GLY A 386 18.26 -30.36 -2.85
N GLY A 387 19.03 -29.79 -1.93
CA GLY A 387 20.01 -28.72 -2.20
C GLY A 387 19.45 -27.31 -1.99
N MET A 388 18.27 -27.16 -1.37
CA MET A 388 17.60 -25.86 -1.20
C MET A 388 18.36 -24.93 -0.27
N ALA A 389 19.09 -25.47 0.70
CA ALA A 389 20.00 -24.69 1.54
C ALA A 389 20.99 -23.83 0.73
N HIS A 390 21.49 -24.33 -0.40
CA HIS A 390 22.38 -23.57 -1.29
C HIS A 390 21.67 -22.44 -2.04
N ILE A 391 20.41 -22.66 -2.41
CA ILE A 391 19.56 -21.65 -3.06
C ILE A 391 19.23 -20.52 -2.07
N ASN A 392 18.88 -20.89 -0.83
CA ASN A 392 18.55 -19.94 0.23
C ASN A 392 19.76 -19.06 0.57
N ASP A 393 20.96 -19.65 0.66
CA ASP A 393 22.21 -18.90 0.88
C ASP A 393 22.52 -17.92 -0.26
N TYR A 394 22.18 -18.29 -1.50
CA TYR A 394 22.31 -17.44 -2.67
C TYR A 394 21.33 -16.26 -2.60
N ARG A 395 20.04 -16.52 -2.31
CA ARG A 395 19.01 -15.48 -2.15
C ARG A 395 19.32 -14.53 -1.00
N GLN A 396 19.81 -15.05 0.13
CA GLN A 396 20.29 -14.21 1.24
C GLN A 396 21.47 -13.33 0.81
N THR A 397 22.37 -13.86 -0.03
CA THR A 397 23.49 -13.05 -0.57
C THR A 397 22.98 -11.94 -1.49
N LEU A 398 21.99 -12.22 -2.34
CA LEU A 398 21.38 -11.19 -3.17
C LEU A 398 20.62 -10.15 -2.35
N THR A 399 19.93 -10.57 -1.29
CA THR A 399 19.26 -9.67 -0.33
C THR A 399 20.28 -8.66 0.22
N GLU A 400 21.39 -9.14 0.78
CA GLU A 400 22.48 -8.29 1.29
C GLU A 400 23.11 -7.38 0.21
N MET A 401 23.12 -7.80 -1.06
CA MET A 401 23.63 -7.01 -2.18
C MET A 401 22.62 -5.95 -2.66
N TYR A 402 21.32 -6.24 -2.63
CA TYR A 402 20.26 -5.27 -2.91
C TYR A 402 20.24 -4.15 -1.86
N GLN A 403 20.54 -4.46 -0.59
CA GLN A 403 20.72 -3.46 0.47
C GLN A 403 21.84 -2.46 0.16
N VAL A 404 22.90 -2.88 -0.55
CA VAL A 404 23.97 -1.98 -1.01
C VAL A 404 23.45 -1.02 -2.08
N TYR A 405 22.64 -1.50 -3.03
CA TYR A 405 21.98 -0.68 -4.03
C TYR A 405 21.07 0.37 -3.39
N LEU A 406 20.11 -0.08 -2.57
CA LEU A 406 19.16 0.79 -1.85
C LEU A 406 19.89 1.82 -0.98
N GLY A 407 20.87 1.38 -0.18
CA GLY A 407 21.64 2.26 0.68
C GLY A 407 22.45 3.31 -0.09
N THR A 408 22.92 2.98 -1.29
CA THR A 408 23.65 3.94 -2.15
C THR A 408 22.72 5.05 -2.63
N LEU A 409 21.53 4.70 -3.11
CA LEU A 409 20.53 5.66 -3.59
C LEU A 409 19.94 6.50 -2.46
N THR A 410 19.60 5.88 -1.32
CA THR A 410 19.18 6.58 -0.10
C THR A 410 20.19 7.65 0.29
N ASN A 411 21.48 7.30 0.34
CA ASN A 411 22.54 8.24 0.71
C ASN A 411 22.69 9.38 -0.30
N TRP A 412 22.62 9.10 -1.61
CA TRP A 412 22.72 10.14 -2.62
C TRP A 412 21.52 11.10 -2.58
N SER A 413 20.29 10.59 -2.58
CA SER A 413 19.07 11.41 -2.56
C SER A 413 19.09 12.40 -1.39
N MET A 414 19.39 11.88 -0.20
CA MET A 414 19.46 12.68 1.03
C MET A 414 20.55 13.75 0.98
N ASN A 415 21.77 13.39 0.58
CA ASN A 415 22.91 14.31 0.62
C ASN A 415 22.93 15.31 -0.55
N ALA A 416 22.59 14.86 -1.75
CA ALA A 416 22.73 15.63 -2.98
C ALA A 416 21.47 16.46 -3.31
N LEU A 417 20.29 15.91 -3.03
CA LEU A 417 19.00 16.46 -3.45
C LEU A 417 18.16 17.02 -2.32
N HIS A 418 18.52 16.73 -1.07
CA HIS A 418 17.67 17.06 0.07
C HIS A 418 16.25 16.52 -0.15
N SER A 419 16.17 15.25 -0.51
CA SER A 419 14.92 14.50 -0.65
C SER A 419 15.15 13.12 -0.08
N GLN A 420 14.10 12.49 0.42
CA GLN A 420 14.16 11.13 0.95
C GLN A 420 14.12 10.13 -0.23
N PHE A 421 14.57 8.90 -0.04
CA PHE A 421 14.39 7.82 -1.03
C PHE A 421 13.24 6.90 -0.61
N SER A 422 12.32 6.64 -1.53
CA SER A 422 11.19 5.75 -1.39
C SER A 422 11.30 4.66 -2.45
N ALA A 423 10.95 3.42 -2.10
CA ALA A 423 10.89 2.33 -3.08
C ALA A 423 9.82 1.31 -2.69
N GLN A 424 9.29 0.61 -3.69
CA GLN A 424 8.52 -0.61 -3.46
C GLN A 424 9.47 -1.78 -3.21
N VAL A 425 9.79 -2.03 -1.94
CA VAL A 425 10.94 -2.84 -1.54
C VAL A 425 10.65 -4.34 -1.63
N ALA A 426 11.31 -5.02 -2.57
CA ALA A 426 11.57 -6.47 -2.62
C ALA A 426 10.38 -7.46 -2.59
N TYR A 427 9.13 -7.02 -2.37
CA TYR A 427 7.98 -7.87 -2.70
C TYR A 427 7.93 -8.07 -4.22
N ASN A 428 7.48 -9.25 -4.64
CA ASN A 428 7.57 -9.83 -5.99
C ASN A 428 8.93 -10.48 -6.36
N LEU A 429 9.98 -10.31 -5.55
CA LEU A 429 11.31 -10.89 -5.79
C LEU A 429 11.62 -12.13 -4.91
N HIS A 430 12.59 -12.94 -5.33
CA HIS A 430 13.24 -13.97 -4.52
C HIS A 430 14.26 -13.40 -3.52
N LEU A 431 13.83 -12.43 -2.71
CA LEU A 431 14.61 -11.77 -1.65
C LEU A 431 13.84 -11.81 -0.32
N ASP A 432 14.50 -11.52 0.81
CA ASP A 432 13.84 -11.27 2.09
C ASP A 432 13.39 -9.81 2.19
N MET A 433 12.12 -9.56 1.85
CA MET A 433 11.49 -8.25 1.92
C MET A 433 11.66 -7.56 3.28
N LEU A 434 11.50 -8.28 4.39
CA LEU A 434 11.53 -7.68 5.73
C LEU A 434 12.95 -7.21 6.07
N ALA A 435 13.97 -7.91 5.59
CA ALA A 435 15.37 -7.54 5.79
C ALA A 435 15.74 -6.25 5.03
N ASP A 436 15.13 -6.00 3.86
CA ASP A 436 15.50 -4.90 2.95
C ASP A 436 14.78 -3.58 3.27
N ILE A 437 13.57 -3.64 3.83
CA ILE A 437 12.75 -2.46 4.18
C ILE A 437 13.49 -1.35 4.95
N PRO A 438 14.35 -1.63 5.94
CA PRO A 438 15.07 -0.58 6.69
C PRO A 438 16.02 0.30 5.86
N TYR A 439 16.38 -0.11 4.63
CA TYR A 439 17.42 0.53 3.81
C TYR A 439 16.93 1.71 2.95
N VAL A 440 15.62 1.99 2.96
CA VAL A 440 15.02 3.18 2.33
C VAL A 440 14.44 4.13 3.38
N ASN A 441 14.20 5.40 3.04
CA ASN A 441 13.66 6.37 4.01
C ASN A 441 12.14 6.22 4.21
N ALA A 442 11.41 5.94 3.13
CA ALA A 442 9.98 5.68 3.15
C ALA A 442 9.69 4.41 2.33
N PRO A 443 9.64 3.23 2.94
CA PRO A 443 9.27 2.02 2.22
C PRO A 443 7.82 2.12 1.74
N GLU A 444 7.56 1.76 0.48
CA GLU A 444 6.23 1.79 -0.13
C GLU A 444 5.73 0.37 -0.44
N THR A 445 4.48 0.06 -0.10
CA THR A 445 3.77 -1.16 -0.52
C THR A 445 2.73 -0.80 -1.58
N GLU A 446 1.78 -1.67 -1.87
CA GLU A 446 0.66 -1.37 -2.76
C GLU A 446 -0.62 -2.10 -2.34
N SER A 447 -1.79 -1.60 -2.75
CA SER A 447 -3.07 -2.29 -2.49
C SER A 447 -3.22 -3.57 -3.31
N LEU A 448 -2.71 -3.58 -4.55
CA LEU A 448 -2.89 -4.67 -5.51
C LEU A 448 -1.99 -5.89 -5.19
N GLY A 449 -0.67 -5.71 -5.13
CA GLY A 449 0.31 -6.77 -4.83
C GLY A 449 0.16 -7.39 -3.44
N PHE A 450 -0.42 -6.65 -2.49
CA PHE A 450 -0.73 -7.16 -1.15
C PHE A 450 -2.19 -7.64 -1.04
N ASN A 451 -2.98 -7.56 -2.12
CA ASN A 451 -4.35 -8.04 -2.19
C ASN A 451 -5.24 -7.52 -1.03
N HIS A 452 -5.04 -6.26 -0.64
CA HIS A 452 -5.75 -5.61 0.47
C HIS A 452 -5.60 -6.34 1.83
N LEU A 453 -4.57 -7.18 1.99
CA LEU A 453 -4.36 -8.04 3.15
C LEU A 453 -3.74 -7.25 4.31
N ILE A 454 -4.52 -7.08 5.39
CA ILE A 454 -4.05 -6.43 6.63
C ILE A 454 -2.83 -7.15 7.20
N ASP A 455 -2.80 -8.49 7.14
CA ASP A 455 -1.65 -9.27 7.61
C ASP A 455 -0.39 -9.08 6.74
N GLY A 456 -0.57 -8.88 5.43
CA GLY A 456 0.51 -8.49 4.52
C GLY A 456 1.10 -7.13 4.88
N TYR A 457 0.25 -6.14 5.14
CA TYR A 457 0.72 -4.81 5.58
C TYR A 457 1.49 -4.87 6.90
N ARG A 458 1.07 -5.73 7.85
CA ARG A 458 1.79 -5.96 9.11
C ARG A 458 3.17 -6.58 8.92
N GLN A 459 3.38 -7.35 7.85
CA GLN A 459 4.69 -7.86 7.47
C GLN A 459 5.60 -6.73 6.98
N TYR A 460 5.05 -5.83 6.17
CA TYR A 460 5.80 -4.69 5.62
C TYR A 460 6.12 -3.62 6.68
N ALA A 461 5.14 -3.27 7.51
CA ALA A 461 5.29 -2.20 8.47
C ALA A 461 6.16 -2.56 9.68
N GLY A 462 6.23 -3.83 10.08
CA GLY A 462 7.03 -4.30 11.22
C GLY A 462 8.50 -3.85 11.22
N PRO A 463 9.29 -4.21 10.19
CA PRO A 463 10.68 -3.76 10.08
C PRO A 463 10.80 -2.24 9.90
N ALA A 464 9.86 -1.59 9.20
CA ALA A 464 9.86 -0.14 9.04
C ALA A 464 9.70 0.59 10.38
N ASN A 465 8.72 0.17 11.18
CA ASN A 465 8.44 0.73 12.50
C ASN A 465 9.59 0.45 13.48
N LEU A 466 10.20 -0.74 13.42
CA LEU A 466 11.37 -1.07 14.24
C LEU A 466 12.59 -0.22 13.86
N ALA A 467 12.77 0.05 12.56
CA ALA A 467 13.80 0.96 12.04
C ALA A 467 13.46 2.45 12.25
N GLY A 468 12.37 2.75 12.97
CA GLY A 468 11.95 4.10 13.33
C GLY A 468 11.41 4.92 12.17
N LYS A 469 11.10 4.31 11.01
CA LYS A 469 10.64 5.03 9.82
C LYS A 469 9.35 5.79 10.11
N ARG A 470 9.32 7.07 9.73
CA ARG A 470 8.18 7.96 9.90
C ARG A 470 7.04 7.59 8.96
N ILE A 471 7.39 7.21 7.73
CA ILE A 471 6.45 6.94 6.65
C ILE A 471 6.57 5.49 6.20
N VAL A 472 5.43 4.82 6.14
CA VAL A 472 5.23 3.57 5.41
C VAL A 472 4.13 3.87 4.39
N SER A 473 4.52 3.91 3.12
CA SER A 473 3.66 4.37 2.02
C SER A 473 2.92 3.21 1.36
N SER A 474 1.85 3.49 0.64
CA SER A 474 1.19 2.55 -0.26
C SER A 474 0.75 3.23 -1.54
N GLU A 475 1.08 2.61 -2.67
CA GLU A 475 0.36 2.83 -3.91
C GLU A 475 -1.07 2.25 -3.76
N LEU A 476 -2.06 3.12 -3.76
CA LEU A 476 -3.40 2.74 -3.34
C LEU A 476 -4.45 2.97 -4.43
N GLY A 477 -5.32 1.98 -4.60
CA GLY A 477 -6.51 2.07 -5.45
C GLY A 477 -6.35 1.43 -6.83
N ALA A 478 -5.20 0.84 -7.16
CA ALA A 478 -5.05 0.00 -8.34
C ALA A 478 -5.93 -1.25 -8.19
N GLN A 479 -6.96 -1.39 -9.03
CA GLN A 479 -7.78 -2.60 -9.11
C GLN A 479 -7.81 -3.09 -10.55
N ARG A 480 -7.52 -4.38 -10.73
CA ARG A 480 -7.56 -5.02 -12.05
C ARG A 480 -9.01 -5.15 -12.52
N GLU A 481 -9.21 -4.96 -13.81
CA GLU A 481 -10.46 -5.17 -14.54
C GLU A 481 -11.60 -4.20 -14.18
N GLU A 482 -11.29 -3.16 -13.39
CA GLU A 482 -12.26 -2.18 -12.87
C GLU A 482 -12.23 -0.82 -13.56
N VAL A 483 -11.85 -0.78 -14.85
CA VAL A 483 -11.64 0.47 -15.56
C VAL A 483 -12.87 1.40 -15.47
N TYR A 484 -12.64 2.63 -15.00
CA TYR A 484 -13.69 3.62 -14.77
C TYR A 484 -14.87 3.12 -13.92
N SER A 485 -14.67 2.12 -13.06
CA SER A 485 -15.74 1.44 -12.31
C SER A 485 -15.56 1.49 -10.79
N GLN A 486 -14.33 1.55 -10.29
CA GLN A 486 -14.04 1.67 -8.86
C GLN A 486 -14.82 2.81 -8.19
N THR A 487 -15.33 2.58 -6.99
CA THR A 487 -16.13 3.58 -6.26
C THR A 487 -15.33 4.28 -5.16
N MET A 488 -15.77 5.48 -4.74
CA MET A 488 -15.16 6.15 -3.58
C MET A 488 -15.24 5.34 -2.27
N PRO A 489 -16.37 4.69 -1.92
CA PRO A 489 -16.42 3.81 -0.75
C PRO A 489 -15.38 2.68 -0.77
N GLU A 490 -15.09 2.12 -1.95
CA GLU A 490 -14.09 1.07 -2.14
C GLU A 490 -12.66 1.62 -1.97
N LEU A 491 -12.34 2.75 -2.59
CA LEU A 491 -11.04 3.43 -2.38
C LEU A 491 -10.78 3.76 -0.90
N ILE A 492 -11.81 4.23 -0.19
CA ILE A 492 -11.72 4.51 1.25
C ILE A 492 -11.59 3.23 2.08
N TRP A 493 -12.17 2.12 1.62
CA TRP A 493 -12.01 0.83 2.27
C TRP A 493 -10.56 0.32 2.17
N ASP A 494 -9.90 0.48 1.03
CA ASP A 494 -8.46 0.19 0.89
C ASP A 494 -7.64 0.99 1.91
N VAL A 495 -7.94 2.29 2.09
CA VAL A 495 -7.26 3.15 3.07
C VAL A 495 -7.47 2.65 4.50
N LYS A 496 -8.72 2.31 4.86
CA LYS A 496 -9.08 1.83 6.21
C LYS A 496 -8.30 0.57 6.58
N ARG A 497 -8.22 -0.39 5.65
CA ARG A 497 -7.47 -1.64 5.83
C ARG A 497 -5.97 -1.41 5.91
N SER A 498 -5.43 -0.53 5.08
CA SER A 498 -4.01 -0.16 5.09
C SER A 498 -3.59 0.46 6.43
N ILE A 499 -4.41 1.38 6.98
CA ILE A 499 -4.12 2.05 8.27
C ILE A 499 -4.02 1.07 9.44
N VAL A 500 -4.96 0.12 9.55
CA VAL A 500 -4.91 -0.90 10.62
C VAL A 500 -3.83 -1.95 10.40
N GLY A 501 -3.25 -1.98 9.20
CA GLY A 501 -2.01 -2.68 8.85
C GLY A 501 -0.73 -1.86 9.05
N SER A 502 -0.82 -0.70 9.72
CA SER A 502 0.29 0.24 9.99
C SER A 502 0.82 1.04 8.79
N ILE A 503 0.13 1.06 7.65
CA ILE A 503 0.47 1.96 6.53
C ILE A 503 -0.07 3.35 6.81
N ASN A 504 0.70 4.41 6.57
CA ASN A 504 0.33 5.77 7.01
C ASN A 504 0.48 6.88 5.95
N ASN A 505 0.83 6.55 4.71
CA ASN A 505 0.88 7.49 3.60
C ASN A 505 0.36 6.83 2.31
N PHE A 506 -0.40 7.58 1.50
CA PHE A 506 -1.03 7.04 0.29
C PHE A 506 -0.69 7.85 -0.96
N VAL A 507 -0.23 7.14 -1.98
CA VAL A 507 -0.06 7.62 -3.34
C VAL A 507 -1.16 6.95 -4.18
N LEU A 508 -2.15 7.71 -4.61
CA LEU A 508 -3.34 7.17 -5.27
C LEU A 508 -3.03 6.81 -6.73
N HIS A 509 -3.36 5.58 -7.12
CA HIS A 509 -3.24 5.04 -8.47
C HIS A 509 -4.57 5.18 -9.24
N ALA A 510 -4.71 6.08 -10.23
CA ALA A 510 -3.74 7.11 -10.59
C ALA A 510 -4.37 8.32 -11.29
N TYR A 511 -3.60 9.41 -11.44
CA TYR A 511 -3.98 10.59 -12.24
C TYR A 511 -3.20 10.57 -13.56
N PRO A 512 -3.79 10.21 -14.70
CA PRO A 512 -3.13 10.37 -15.99
C PRO A 512 -3.16 11.84 -16.46
N PHE A 513 -2.23 12.21 -17.35
CA PHE A 513 -2.23 13.51 -18.02
C PHE A 513 -3.64 13.92 -18.46
N SER A 514 -4.11 15.08 -18.00
CA SER A 514 -5.51 15.46 -18.20
C SER A 514 -5.78 16.16 -19.53
N GLY A 515 -4.71 16.57 -20.23
CA GLY A 515 -4.78 17.24 -21.53
C GLY A 515 -4.96 16.28 -22.71
N ALA A 516 -4.96 16.87 -23.90
CA ALA A 516 -5.07 16.13 -25.15
C ALA A 516 -3.75 15.42 -25.49
N TYR A 517 -3.82 14.11 -25.78
CA TYR A 517 -2.70 13.32 -26.30
C TYR A 517 -3.04 12.75 -27.69
N PRO A 518 -2.07 12.59 -28.63
CA PRO A 518 -2.35 12.06 -29.96
C PRO A 518 -2.93 10.65 -29.96
N ASN A 519 -3.66 10.31 -31.04
CA ASN A 519 -4.30 9.00 -31.26
C ASN A 519 -5.11 8.49 -30.06
N THR A 520 -5.80 9.40 -29.37
CA THR A 520 -6.57 9.10 -28.16
C THR A 520 -7.99 9.61 -28.34
N THR A 521 -8.96 8.87 -27.81
CA THR A 521 -10.38 9.21 -27.83
C THR A 521 -10.85 9.68 -26.45
N TRP A 522 -12.05 10.22 -26.38
CA TRP A 522 -12.77 10.38 -25.10
C TRP A 522 -12.78 9.06 -24.29
N PRO A 523 -12.56 9.08 -22.96
CA PRO A 523 -12.50 10.23 -22.04
C PRO A 523 -11.08 10.82 -21.83
N GLY A 524 -10.16 10.59 -22.77
CA GLY A 524 -8.80 11.11 -22.75
C GLY A 524 -7.78 10.02 -22.45
N TYR A 525 -6.53 10.44 -22.22
CA TYR A 525 -5.41 9.53 -22.04
C TYR A 525 -5.64 8.57 -20.87
N THR A 526 -5.70 7.27 -21.18
CA THR A 526 -6.00 6.19 -20.23
C THR A 526 -4.83 5.21 -20.24
N THR A 527 -4.22 4.98 -19.09
CA THR A 527 -3.06 4.09 -18.96
C THR A 527 -3.48 2.62 -18.96
N PHE A 528 -2.49 1.73 -19.10
CA PHE A 528 -2.62 0.27 -19.01
C PHE A 528 -3.70 -0.32 -19.91
N THR A 529 -3.93 0.28 -21.07
CA THR A 529 -4.89 -0.25 -22.05
C THR A 529 -6.29 -0.49 -21.46
N TYR A 530 -6.76 0.40 -20.58
CA TYR A 530 -8.08 0.27 -19.93
C TYR A 530 -8.21 -0.99 -19.05
N ARG A 531 -7.11 -1.50 -18.46
CA ARG A 531 -7.13 -2.68 -17.60
C ARG A 531 -7.34 -2.38 -16.13
N PHE A 532 -6.86 -1.24 -15.64
CA PHE A 532 -6.94 -0.88 -14.23
C PHE A 532 -8.04 0.13 -13.98
N SER A 533 -8.35 0.30 -12.69
CA SER A 533 -9.37 1.15 -12.08
C SER A 533 -9.37 2.62 -12.53
N ASN A 534 -9.84 3.54 -11.68
CA ASN A 534 -10.16 4.88 -12.14
C ASN A 534 -8.94 5.67 -12.63
N MET A 535 -9.15 6.37 -13.74
CA MET A 535 -8.32 7.51 -14.13
C MET A 535 -8.82 8.74 -13.36
N HIS A 536 -8.20 9.03 -12.22
CA HIS A 536 -8.54 10.20 -11.40
C HIS A 536 -8.32 11.49 -12.18
N GLY A 537 -9.19 12.48 -11.96
CA GLY A 537 -9.09 13.78 -12.61
C GLY A 537 -10.44 14.38 -13.02
N PRO A 538 -10.42 15.58 -13.62
CA PRO A 538 -11.63 16.38 -13.91
C PRO A 538 -12.60 15.74 -14.90
N ARG A 539 -12.21 14.65 -15.57
CA ARG A 539 -13.07 13.87 -16.46
C ARG A 539 -14.13 13.05 -15.71
N GLN A 540 -13.89 12.74 -14.43
CA GLN A 540 -14.79 11.93 -13.62
C GLN A 540 -15.98 12.77 -13.11
N PRO A 541 -17.24 12.27 -13.17
CA PRO A 541 -18.39 12.99 -12.62
C PRO A 541 -18.26 13.29 -11.12
N THR A 542 -17.48 12.48 -10.40
CA THR A 542 -17.16 12.61 -8.97
C THR A 542 -16.10 13.64 -8.64
N TRP A 543 -15.40 14.27 -9.60
CA TRP A 543 -14.25 15.14 -9.30
C TRP A 543 -14.53 16.24 -8.28
N ASP A 544 -15.69 16.91 -8.36
CA ASP A 544 -16.06 17.99 -7.43
C ASP A 544 -16.34 17.50 -5.99
N PHE A 545 -16.43 16.19 -5.78
CA PHE A 545 -16.62 15.53 -4.48
C PHE A 545 -15.30 15.10 -3.85
N TYR A 546 -14.20 15.05 -4.61
CA TYR A 546 -12.89 14.60 -4.12
C TYR A 546 -12.43 15.34 -2.85
N PRO A 547 -12.62 16.67 -2.68
CA PRO A 547 -12.20 17.35 -1.45
C PRO A 547 -12.66 16.65 -0.17
N ASP A 548 -13.88 16.11 -0.15
CA ASP A 548 -14.48 15.46 1.02
C ASP A 548 -13.71 14.19 1.40
N TYR A 549 -13.33 13.40 0.39
CA TYR A 549 -12.60 12.14 0.55
C TYR A 549 -11.11 12.35 0.77
N MET A 550 -10.49 13.28 0.05
CA MET A 550 -9.06 13.57 0.19
C MET A 550 -8.75 14.22 1.53
N ASP A 551 -9.65 15.08 2.04
CA ASP A 551 -9.53 15.58 3.41
C ASP A 551 -9.68 14.44 4.42
N TRP A 552 -10.63 13.52 4.24
CA TRP A 552 -10.76 12.35 5.13
C TRP A 552 -9.47 11.50 5.17
N ILE A 553 -8.87 11.23 4.00
CA ILE A 553 -7.59 10.50 3.92
C ILE A 553 -6.50 11.30 4.63
N ALA A 554 -6.39 12.61 4.37
CA ALA A 554 -5.37 13.46 4.98
C ALA A 554 -5.46 13.52 6.51
N ARG A 555 -6.68 13.58 7.07
CA ARG A 555 -6.89 13.59 8.53
C ARG A 555 -6.59 12.23 9.16
N THR A 556 -6.85 11.15 8.44
CA THR A 556 -6.50 9.80 8.87
C THR A 556 -4.98 9.58 8.81
N GLN A 557 -4.31 10.07 7.76
CA GLN A 557 -2.83 10.11 7.67
C GLN A 557 -2.22 10.95 8.78
N TYR A 558 -2.79 12.12 9.12
CA TYR A 558 -2.31 12.95 10.24
C TYR A 558 -2.21 12.13 11.52
N VAL A 559 -3.27 11.39 11.85
CA VAL A 559 -3.31 10.53 13.05
C VAL A 559 -2.32 9.38 12.92
N ALA A 560 -2.27 8.70 11.78
CA ALA A 560 -1.39 7.55 11.55
C ALA A 560 0.10 7.91 11.44
N GLN A 561 0.44 9.18 11.26
CA GLN A 561 1.81 9.69 11.24
C GLN A 561 2.20 10.43 12.53
N SER A 562 1.27 10.64 13.46
CA SER A 562 1.52 11.30 14.75
C SER A 562 2.06 10.31 15.78
N GLY A 563 3.09 10.69 16.54
CA GLY A 563 3.67 9.83 17.57
C GLY A 563 4.31 8.54 17.04
N ILE A 564 4.38 7.52 17.89
CA ILE A 564 5.02 6.22 17.62
C ILE A 564 3.96 5.10 17.67
N PRO A 565 3.88 4.18 16.69
CA PRO A 565 2.95 3.07 16.75
C PRO A 565 3.35 2.10 17.85
N LYS A 566 2.37 1.55 18.58
CA LYS A 566 2.60 0.50 19.58
C LYS A 566 1.91 -0.79 19.18
N MET A 567 2.60 -1.91 19.36
CA MET A 567 2.11 -3.25 19.04
C MET A 567 2.25 -4.18 20.24
N ASP A 568 1.29 -5.07 20.44
CA ASP A 568 1.32 -6.03 21.55
C ASP A 568 2.33 -7.15 21.28
N LEU A 569 2.37 -7.71 20.07
CA LEU A 569 3.15 -8.92 19.76
C LEU A 569 4.06 -8.72 18.55
N ALA A 570 5.29 -9.24 18.63
CA ALA A 570 6.16 -9.41 17.46
C ALA A 570 6.13 -10.86 17.03
N PHE A 571 5.93 -11.15 15.75
CA PHE A 571 6.08 -12.49 15.18
C PHE A 571 7.45 -12.61 14.51
N TYR A 572 8.16 -13.71 14.80
CA TYR A 572 9.33 -14.08 14.03
C TYR A 572 8.90 -14.52 12.62
N LEU A 573 9.52 -13.97 11.57
CA LEU A 573 9.26 -14.38 10.19
C LEU A 573 10.53 -14.31 9.33
N LYS A 574 11.09 -15.46 8.98
CA LYS A 574 12.15 -15.55 7.97
C LYS A 574 11.61 -16.21 6.70
N GLN A 575 11.71 -15.50 5.59
CA GLN A 575 11.51 -16.02 4.24
C GLN A 575 12.68 -15.54 3.37
N ASP A 576 13.00 -16.29 2.31
CA ASP A 576 14.03 -15.92 1.34
C ASP A 576 13.44 -15.54 -0.02
N SER A 577 12.11 -15.47 -0.12
CA SER A 577 11.40 -15.21 -1.36
C SER A 577 9.99 -14.68 -1.10
N TYR A 578 9.68 -13.50 -1.63
CA TYR A 578 8.38 -12.80 -1.51
C TYR A 578 7.70 -12.61 -2.87
N ARG A 579 7.66 -13.66 -3.72
CA ARG A 579 6.93 -13.67 -5.00
C ARG A 579 5.45 -13.30 -4.88
N SER A 580 4.86 -13.60 -3.73
CA SER A 580 3.52 -13.18 -3.31
C SER A 580 3.55 -12.90 -1.81
N VAL A 581 2.67 -12.00 -1.35
CA VAL A 581 2.48 -11.73 0.07
C VAL A 581 1.22 -12.46 0.53
N GLU A 582 1.38 -13.39 1.46
CA GLU A 582 0.30 -14.22 1.99
C GLU A 582 0.11 -13.98 3.48
N ASN A 583 -1.07 -14.30 3.99
CA ASN A 583 -1.32 -14.36 5.43
C ASN A 583 -0.33 -15.32 6.08
N GLN A 584 0.30 -14.88 7.17
CA GLN A 584 1.22 -15.70 7.96
C GLN A 584 0.51 -16.25 9.20
N TYR A 585 -0.48 -15.54 9.76
CA TYR A 585 -1.29 -16.01 10.88
C TYR A 585 -2.76 -16.15 10.49
N GLU A 586 -3.19 -17.38 10.27
CA GLU A 586 -4.56 -17.71 9.81
C GLU A 586 -5.66 -17.53 10.88
N PRO A 587 -5.46 -17.92 12.17
CA PRO A 587 -6.51 -17.74 13.16
C PRO A 587 -6.89 -16.27 13.36
N LEU A 588 -8.19 -16.01 13.52
CA LEU A 588 -8.74 -14.66 13.75
C LEU A 588 -8.89 -14.30 15.23
N ASP A 589 -8.39 -15.13 16.14
CA ASP A 589 -8.62 -15.02 17.58
C ASP A 589 -7.89 -13.82 18.21
N LEU A 590 -6.68 -13.49 17.72
CA LEU A 590 -5.94 -12.31 18.15
C LEU A 590 -6.69 -11.01 17.81
N GLN A 591 -7.16 -10.88 16.57
CA GLN A 591 -7.92 -9.72 16.08
C GLN A 591 -9.26 -9.63 16.80
N THR A 592 -9.94 -10.76 17.02
CA THR A 592 -11.20 -10.81 17.78
C THR A 592 -11.03 -10.33 19.23
N ALA A 593 -9.92 -10.67 19.87
CA ALA A 593 -9.60 -10.20 21.22
C ALA A 593 -9.05 -8.77 21.26
N GLY A 594 -8.56 -8.25 20.12
CA GLY A 594 -7.99 -6.91 19.97
C GLY A 594 -6.47 -6.83 20.17
N PHE A 595 -5.75 -7.95 20.08
CA PHE A 595 -4.29 -7.96 20.04
C PHE A 595 -3.78 -7.36 18.73
N SER A 596 -2.84 -6.44 18.87
CA SER A 596 -2.09 -5.86 17.76
C SER A 596 -0.76 -6.59 17.56
N TYR A 597 -0.34 -6.80 16.32
CA TYR A 597 0.91 -7.50 16.03
C TYR A 597 1.52 -7.10 14.69
N GLU A 598 2.83 -7.30 14.59
CA GLU A 598 3.65 -7.12 13.38
C GLU A 598 4.68 -8.25 13.26
N TYR A 599 5.32 -8.39 12.09
CA TYR A 599 6.34 -9.40 11.84
C TYR A 599 7.73 -8.78 11.75
N LEU A 600 8.75 -9.54 12.18
CA LEU A 600 10.15 -9.15 12.10
C LEU A 600 10.99 -10.31 11.53
N SER A 601 11.83 -9.99 10.55
CA SER A 601 12.90 -10.89 10.12
C SER A 601 14.01 -10.93 11.17
N PRO A 602 14.68 -12.08 11.38
CA PRO A 602 15.85 -12.15 12.25
C PRO A 602 16.95 -11.16 11.87
N ASP A 603 17.04 -10.75 10.59
CA ASP A 603 17.99 -9.74 10.14
C ASP A 603 17.71 -8.36 10.78
N ASN A 604 16.44 -8.06 11.10
CA ASN A 604 16.04 -6.82 11.77
C ASN A 604 16.47 -6.77 13.25
N PHE A 605 16.86 -7.89 13.86
CA PHE A 605 17.29 -7.94 15.28
C PHE A 605 18.64 -7.25 15.53
N ASN A 606 19.33 -6.85 14.46
CA ASN A 606 20.55 -6.06 14.51
C ASN A 606 20.30 -4.54 14.44
N LEU A 607 19.05 -4.11 14.24
CA LEU A 607 18.69 -2.68 14.29
C LEU A 607 18.95 -2.11 15.68
N ALA A 608 19.32 -0.83 15.75
CA ALA A 608 19.76 -0.19 16.98
C ALA A 608 18.71 -0.23 18.10
N ASP A 609 17.42 -0.13 17.75
CA ASP A 609 16.31 -0.13 18.70
C ASP A 609 15.71 -1.52 18.93
N ALA A 610 16.26 -2.58 18.34
CA ALA A 610 15.91 -3.97 18.62
C ALA A 610 16.55 -4.44 19.95
N VAL A 611 16.11 -3.82 21.05
CA VAL A 611 16.64 -4.06 22.40
C VAL A 611 15.53 -4.47 23.36
N VAL A 612 15.88 -5.23 24.40
CA VAL A 612 14.95 -5.59 25.48
C VAL A 612 15.27 -4.76 26.71
N SER A 613 14.24 -4.13 27.27
CA SER A 613 14.29 -3.47 28.58
C SER A 613 13.00 -3.76 29.32
N ASP A 614 13.10 -4.13 30.60
CA ASP A 614 11.96 -4.40 31.48
C ASP A 614 10.93 -5.39 30.89
N GLY A 615 11.42 -6.42 30.19
CA GLY A 615 10.60 -7.45 29.56
C GLY A 615 9.87 -7.01 28.27
N VAL A 616 10.21 -5.84 27.72
CA VAL A 616 9.61 -5.28 26.50
C VAL A 616 10.66 -5.20 25.39
N LEU A 617 10.31 -5.67 24.19
CA LEU A 617 11.15 -5.52 23.00
C LEU A 617 10.85 -4.19 22.29
N ALA A 618 11.91 -3.47 21.93
CA ALA A 618 11.88 -2.18 21.25
C ALA A 618 11.01 -1.12 21.99
N PRO A 619 11.33 -0.82 23.27
CA PRO A 619 10.50 0.07 24.12
C PRO A 619 10.31 1.48 23.54
N GLU A 620 11.32 2.02 22.86
CA GLU A 620 11.29 3.33 22.19
C GLU A 620 10.63 3.30 20.79
N ARG A 621 10.15 2.12 20.36
CA ARG A 621 9.44 1.88 19.10
C ARG A 621 8.09 1.25 19.41
N GLN A 622 7.80 0.07 18.87
CA GLN A 622 6.52 -0.62 19.06
C GLN A 622 6.23 -1.07 20.49
N ALA A 623 7.25 -1.24 21.33
CA ALA A 623 7.12 -1.73 22.71
C ALA A 623 6.35 -3.07 22.78
N PHE A 624 6.83 -4.08 22.06
CA PHE A 624 6.23 -5.41 22.02
C PHE A 624 6.28 -6.07 23.40
N LYS A 625 5.13 -6.61 23.84
CA LYS A 625 4.95 -7.31 25.13
C LYS A 625 5.50 -8.74 25.09
N ALA A 626 5.59 -9.35 23.90
CA ALA A 626 6.12 -10.69 23.71
C ALA A 626 6.63 -10.91 22.27
N LEU A 627 7.57 -11.85 22.11
CA LEU A 627 7.96 -12.42 20.82
C LEU A 627 7.26 -13.78 20.62
N ILE A 628 6.57 -13.93 19.50
CA ILE A 628 5.90 -15.16 19.09
C ILE A 628 6.80 -15.93 18.13
N LEU A 629 6.99 -17.21 18.45
CA LEU A 629 7.71 -18.17 17.63
C LEU A 629 6.79 -19.36 17.35
N ARG A 630 6.67 -19.79 16.10
CA ARG A 630 5.76 -20.85 15.67
C ARG A 630 6.53 -22.11 15.29
N ALA A 631 5.91 -23.27 15.46
CA ALA A 631 6.52 -24.56 15.13
C ALA A 631 6.98 -24.69 13.66
N ASN A 632 6.35 -23.95 12.74
CA ASN A 632 6.69 -23.94 11.32
C ASN A 632 7.68 -22.83 10.91
N ASP A 633 8.12 -21.97 11.84
CA ASP A 633 9.07 -20.90 11.51
C ASP A 633 10.44 -21.48 11.11
N THR A 634 11.05 -20.82 10.12
CA THR A 634 12.41 -21.13 9.65
C THR A 634 13.42 -20.28 10.39
N LEU A 635 14.32 -20.89 11.15
CA LEU A 635 15.27 -20.17 11.97
C LEU A 635 16.54 -19.77 11.21
N THR A 636 17.27 -18.81 11.76
CA THR A 636 18.68 -18.57 11.48
C THR A 636 19.49 -18.77 12.76
N VAL A 637 20.80 -19.02 12.63
CA VAL A 637 21.70 -19.12 13.80
C VAL A 637 21.69 -17.81 14.58
N ALA A 638 21.95 -16.68 13.92
CA ALA A 638 21.98 -15.36 14.55
C ALA A 638 20.63 -14.95 15.17
N GLY A 639 19.51 -15.25 14.50
CA GLY A 639 18.17 -15.02 15.02
C GLY A 639 17.90 -15.84 16.29
N THR A 640 18.31 -17.11 16.30
CA THR A 640 18.19 -17.98 17.49
C THR A 640 19.02 -17.46 18.66
N GLU A 641 20.25 -17.01 18.40
CA GLU A 641 21.12 -16.42 19.43
C GLU A 641 20.49 -15.18 20.06
N LYS A 642 19.85 -14.34 19.24
CA LYS A 642 19.08 -13.18 19.72
C LYS A 642 17.86 -13.59 20.55
N ILE A 643 17.10 -14.60 20.13
CA ILE A 643 15.98 -15.13 20.92
C ILE A 643 16.48 -15.60 22.30
N VAL A 644 17.58 -16.36 22.33
CA VAL A 644 18.17 -16.84 23.60
C VAL A 644 18.65 -15.66 24.46
N GLN A 645 19.32 -14.67 23.86
CA GLN A 645 19.74 -13.46 24.56
C GLN A 645 18.53 -12.76 25.20
N TRP A 646 17.49 -12.45 24.42
CA TRP A 646 16.31 -11.73 24.87
C TRP A 646 15.49 -12.50 25.90
N ALA A 647 15.38 -13.82 25.77
CA ALA A 647 14.76 -14.66 26.78
C ALA A 647 15.48 -14.52 28.14
N ASN A 648 16.81 -14.51 28.15
CA ASN A 648 17.60 -14.31 29.38
C ASN A 648 17.55 -12.86 29.89
N GLU A 649 17.30 -11.88 29.02
CA GLU A 649 17.04 -10.48 29.39
C GLU A 649 15.60 -10.26 29.91
N GLY A 650 14.77 -11.31 29.90
CA GLY A 650 13.43 -11.30 30.49
C GLY A 650 12.29 -11.02 29.51
N LEU A 651 12.55 -10.95 28.20
CA LEU A 651 11.49 -10.84 27.19
C LEU A 651 10.61 -12.09 27.20
N PRO A 652 9.28 -11.99 27.28
CA PRO A 652 8.42 -13.14 27.11
C PRO A 652 8.51 -13.75 25.71
N ILE A 653 8.82 -15.04 25.64
CA ILE A 653 8.87 -15.81 24.38
C ILE A 653 7.73 -16.82 24.39
N ILE A 654 6.82 -16.69 23.44
CA ILE A 654 5.65 -17.56 23.31
C ILE A 654 5.85 -18.48 22.11
N VAL A 655 6.07 -19.76 22.38
CA VAL A 655 6.26 -20.80 21.39
C VAL A 655 4.91 -21.44 21.07
N SER A 656 4.33 -21.04 19.93
CA SER A 656 3.01 -21.47 19.47
C SER A 656 3.09 -22.73 18.61
N GLY A 657 2.41 -23.80 19.04
CA GLY A 657 2.35 -25.09 18.33
C GLY A 657 3.55 -26.02 18.55
N GLY A 658 4.60 -25.58 19.24
CA GLY A 658 5.82 -26.36 19.52
C GLY A 658 7.11 -25.69 19.03
N LEU A 659 8.26 -26.23 19.43
CA LEU A 659 9.57 -25.66 19.05
C LEU A 659 9.83 -25.82 17.54
N PRO A 660 10.21 -24.74 16.82
CA PRO A 660 10.56 -24.85 15.41
C PRO A 660 11.76 -25.75 15.16
N GLN A 661 11.75 -26.40 14.00
CA GLN A 661 12.77 -27.38 13.61
C GLN A 661 13.51 -27.01 12.31
N ASN A 662 13.02 -26.00 11.59
CA ASN A 662 13.55 -25.58 10.30
C ASN A 662 14.69 -24.59 10.50
N LEU A 663 15.75 -24.71 9.70
CA LEU A 663 16.89 -23.80 9.65
C LEU A 663 17.16 -23.46 8.19
N THR A 664 17.36 -22.18 7.86
CA THR A 664 17.75 -21.79 6.50
C THR A 664 19.27 -21.75 6.33
N GLY A 665 19.72 -21.98 5.10
CA GLY A 665 21.13 -21.98 4.70
C GLY A 665 21.87 -23.31 4.91
N TYR A 666 23.04 -23.44 4.28
CA TYR A 666 23.82 -24.68 4.30
C TYR A 666 24.54 -24.91 5.63
N ASP A 667 24.32 -26.08 6.24
CA ASP A 667 24.90 -26.42 7.54
C ASP A 667 26.38 -26.85 7.40
N THR A 668 27.28 -25.87 7.49
CA THR A 668 28.74 -26.08 7.44
C THR A 668 29.36 -26.50 8.78
N GLY A 669 28.58 -26.56 9.87
CA GLY A 669 29.14 -26.51 11.23
C GLY A 669 28.31 -27.12 12.36
N ASN A 670 27.35 -28.02 12.06
CA ASN A 670 26.39 -28.58 13.02
C ASN A 670 25.44 -27.51 13.63
N SER A 671 25.17 -26.46 12.86
CA SER A 671 24.30 -25.33 13.18
C SER A 671 22.89 -25.77 13.57
N THR A 672 22.36 -26.81 12.90
CA THR A 672 21.04 -27.36 13.21
C THR A 672 20.97 -27.90 14.63
N ALA A 673 21.98 -28.67 15.06
CA ALA A 673 22.03 -29.22 16.40
C ALA A 673 22.29 -28.12 17.45
N TYR A 674 23.10 -27.12 17.11
CA TYR A 674 23.32 -25.95 17.95
C TYR A 674 22.02 -25.18 18.21
N VAL A 675 21.29 -24.80 17.17
CA VAL A 675 20.01 -24.07 17.27
C VAL A 675 18.98 -24.84 18.10
N ARG A 676 18.85 -26.15 17.87
CA ARG A 676 17.96 -27.00 18.68
C ARG A 676 18.35 -27.03 20.16
N THR A 677 19.65 -27.12 20.45
CA THR A 677 20.15 -27.12 21.82
C THR A 677 19.95 -25.77 22.50
N ALA A 678 20.20 -24.68 21.77
CA ALA A 678 20.02 -23.31 22.25
C ALA A 678 18.56 -23.03 22.61
N LEU A 679 17.61 -23.38 21.74
CA LEU A 679 16.18 -23.24 22.03
C LEU A 679 15.72 -24.14 23.18
N ALA A 680 16.15 -25.40 23.22
CA ALA A 680 15.84 -26.28 24.34
C ALA A 680 16.38 -25.74 25.68
N GLY A 681 17.50 -25.01 25.65
CA GLY A 681 18.12 -24.42 26.83
C GLY A 681 17.34 -23.27 27.48
N ILE A 682 16.39 -22.67 26.77
CA ILE A 682 15.57 -21.55 27.30
C ILE A 682 14.15 -21.97 27.70
N VAL A 683 13.72 -23.20 27.41
CA VAL A 683 12.33 -23.68 27.69
C VAL A 683 12.00 -23.67 29.19
N ASP A 684 12.99 -23.86 30.05
CA ASP A 684 12.80 -23.89 31.51
C ASP A 684 12.82 -22.49 32.15
N LEU A 685 12.97 -21.41 31.36
CA LEU A 685 12.86 -20.03 31.87
C LEU A 685 11.40 -19.67 32.15
N ASP A 686 11.15 -18.95 33.24
CA ASP A 686 9.80 -18.60 33.70
C ASP A 686 9.01 -17.74 32.69
N ASN A 687 9.70 -17.01 31.81
CA ASN A 687 9.15 -16.14 30.77
C ASN A 687 9.06 -16.81 29.38
N VAL A 688 9.36 -18.11 29.27
CA VAL A 688 9.25 -18.87 28.01
C VAL A 688 8.10 -19.86 28.14
N HIS A 689 7.13 -19.77 27.23
CA HIS A 689 5.90 -20.55 27.30
C HIS A 689 5.63 -21.29 26.00
N ILE A 690 5.41 -22.59 26.07
CA ILE A 690 4.93 -23.39 24.93
C ILE A 690 3.42 -23.53 25.05
N VAL A 691 2.71 -23.10 24.01
CA VAL A 691 1.24 -23.05 23.96
C VAL A 691 0.73 -23.70 22.66
N PRO A 692 -0.56 -24.07 22.58
CA PRO A 692 -1.16 -24.53 21.32
C PRO A 692 -1.08 -23.48 20.20
N TYR A 693 -1.15 -23.92 18.95
CA TYR A 693 -1.26 -23.03 17.80
C TYR A 693 -2.60 -22.30 17.77
N ASP A 694 -3.69 -23.07 17.91
CA ASP A 694 -5.05 -22.54 17.96
C ASP A 694 -5.35 -21.88 19.31
N ASN A 695 -6.18 -20.84 19.30
CA ASN A 695 -6.58 -20.07 20.48
C ASN A 695 -5.38 -19.43 21.22
N LEU A 696 -4.39 -18.96 20.46
CA LEU A 696 -3.24 -18.22 20.96
C LEU A 696 -3.67 -17.04 21.84
N ALA A 697 -4.70 -16.28 21.44
CA ALA A 697 -5.23 -15.16 22.21
C ALA A 697 -5.65 -15.59 23.62
N SER A 698 -6.33 -16.73 23.74
CA SER A 698 -6.76 -17.28 25.04
C SER A 698 -5.58 -17.74 25.89
N SER A 699 -4.56 -18.32 25.26
CA SER A 699 -3.33 -18.73 25.94
C SER A 699 -2.53 -17.52 26.45
N LEU A 700 -2.40 -16.47 25.65
CA LEU A 700 -1.78 -15.19 26.05
C LEU A 700 -2.51 -14.57 27.25
N MET A 701 -3.84 -14.48 27.21
CA MET A 701 -4.63 -13.95 28.33
C MET A 701 -4.50 -14.80 29.60
N ALA A 702 -4.44 -16.13 29.48
CA ALA A 702 -4.24 -17.03 30.62
C ALA A 702 -2.85 -16.87 31.27
N LEU A 703 -1.85 -16.43 30.49
CA LEU A 703 -0.51 -16.08 30.96
C LEU A 703 -0.43 -14.63 31.50
N GLY A 704 -1.52 -13.86 31.43
CA GLY A 704 -1.60 -12.49 31.95
C GLY A 704 -1.30 -11.40 30.93
N PHE A 705 -1.13 -11.72 29.64
CA PHE A 705 -1.00 -10.72 28.59
C PHE A 705 -2.38 -10.20 28.18
N THR A 706 -2.58 -8.89 28.27
CA THR A 706 -3.80 -8.23 27.78
C THR A 706 -3.47 -7.29 26.62
N PRO A 707 -4.34 -7.20 25.60
CA PRO A 707 -4.14 -6.26 24.50
C PRO A 707 -4.27 -4.80 24.98
N ARG A 708 -3.58 -3.86 24.31
CA ARG A 708 -3.75 -2.41 24.56
C ARG A 708 -5.17 -1.93 24.26
N THR A 709 -5.83 -2.60 23.31
CA THR A 709 -7.21 -2.37 22.90
C THR A 709 -8.00 -3.67 22.99
N GLY A 710 -8.58 -3.98 24.15
CA GLY A 710 -9.45 -5.15 24.29
C GLY A 710 -10.77 -4.95 23.55
N VAL A 711 -11.08 -5.83 22.59
CA VAL A 711 -12.31 -5.73 21.77
C VAL A 711 -13.35 -6.74 22.26
N SER A 712 -14.60 -6.29 22.36
CA SER A 712 -15.76 -7.15 22.54
C SER A 712 -16.89 -6.63 21.65
N ALA A 713 -17.01 -7.23 20.46
CA ALA A 713 -17.98 -6.82 19.44
C ALA A 713 -18.54 -8.06 18.72
N GLU A 714 -19.65 -7.87 18.00
CA GLU A 714 -20.30 -8.93 17.22
C GLU A 714 -19.49 -9.33 15.98
N ASN A 715 -18.78 -8.37 15.39
CA ASN A 715 -17.90 -8.55 14.23
C ASN A 715 -16.45 -8.21 14.59
N ILE A 716 -15.52 -8.52 13.69
CA ILE A 716 -14.09 -8.24 13.89
C ILE A 716 -13.84 -6.74 13.76
N TRP A 717 -13.34 -6.13 14.84
CA TRP A 717 -12.85 -4.76 14.82
C TRP A 717 -11.33 -4.76 14.89
N TYR A 718 -10.72 -4.15 13.88
CA TYR A 718 -9.28 -3.90 13.90
C TYR A 718 -9.02 -2.58 14.61
N THR A 719 -7.93 -2.54 15.37
CA THR A 719 -7.50 -1.37 16.11
C THR A 719 -6.07 -1.00 15.76
N TYR A 720 -5.78 0.30 15.85
CA TYR A 720 -4.44 0.83 15.67
C TYR A 720 -4.16 1.87 16.75
N TRP A 721 -2.99 1.78 17.39
CA TRP A 721 -2.60 2.56 18.57
C TRP A 721 -1.30 3.30 18.31
N ARG A 722 -1.29 4.61 18.58
CA ARG A 722 -0.08 5.44 18.53
C ARG A 722 0.03 6.33 19.75
N GLU A 723 1.25 6.55 20.22
CA GLU A 723 1.54 7.41 21.36
C GLU A 723 2.32 8.64 20.91
N ASP A 724 1.70 9.81 21.07
CA ASP A 724 2.30 11.11 20.80
C ASP A 724 2.65 11.78 22.13
N ALA A 725 3.89 11.54 22.58
CA ALA A 725 4.39 12.08 23.84
C ALA A 725 4.47 13.62 23.82
N ASP A 726 4.77 14.22 22.66
CA ASP A 726 4.94 15.67 22.51
C ASP A 726 3.61 16.40 22.68
N GLN A 727 2.53 15.83 22.15
CA GLN A 727 1.17 16.35 22.34
C GLN A 727 0.50 15.82 23.61
N SER A 728 1.09 14.82 24.27
CA SER A 728 0.47 14.08 25.39
C SER A 728 -0.88 13.47 24.99
N ILE A 729 -0.93 12.89 23.79
CA ILE A 729 -2.12 12.25 23.22
C ILE A 729 -1.82 10.79 22.89
N VAL A 730 -2.73 9.90 23.27
CA VAL A 730 -2.79 8.56 22.69
C VAL A 730 -3.83 8.56 21.58
N TRP A 731 -3.41 8.24 20.36
CA TRP A 731 -4.27 8.11 19.21
C TRP A 731 -4.71 6.66 19.03
N THR A 732 -6.02 6.47 18.81
CA THR A 732 -6.57 5.16 18.47
C THR A 732 -7.48 5.27 17.27
N TYR A 733 -7.43 4.25 16.42
CA TYR A 733 -8.30 4.09 15.27
C TYR A 733 -9.00 2.74 15.39
N VAL A 734 -10.33 2.72 15.32
CA VAL A 734 -11.14 1.50 15.40
C VAL A 734 -11.89 1.35 14.08
N TYR A 735 -11.78 0.19 13.46
CA TYR A 735 -12.36 -0.11 12.16
C TYR A 735 -13.16 -1.42 12.20
N ASN A 736 -14.45 -1.32 11.88
CA ASN A 736 -15.33 -2.47 11.73
C ASN A 736 -15.21 -3.04 10.32
N ASP A 737 -14.45 -4.11 10.16
CA ASP A 737 -14.17 -4.67 8.84
C ASP A 737 -15.37 -5.47 8.31
N GLY A 738 -15.98 -4.93 7.27
CA GLY A 738 -17.15 -5.49 6.59
C GLY A 738 -16.79 -6.29 5.35
N TRP A 739 -15.57 -6.82 5.21
CA TRP A 739 -15.09 -7.53 4.01
C TRP A 739 -16.06 -8.59 3.47
N ASN A 740 -16.75 -9.31 4.36
CA ASN A 740 -17.68 -10.38 3.99
C ASN A 740 -19.14 -9.91 3.78
N TYR A 741 -19.39 -8.61 3.75
CA TYR A 741 -20.72 -8.02 3.67
C TYR A 741 -20.85 -7.08 2.47
N GLU A 742 -22.06 -6.98 1.92
CA GLU A 742 -22.36 -5.94 0.94
C GLU A 742 -22.29 -4.55 1.59
N LEU A 743 -21.99 -3.52 0.78
CA LEU A 743 -21.94 -2.14 1.27
C LEU A 743 -23.25 -1.77 1.99
N GLY A 744 -23.14 -1.20 3.19
CA GLY A 744 -24.28 -0.82 4.03
C GLY A 744 -24.86 -1.95 4.89
N GLU A 745 -24.31 -3.16 4.81
CA GLU A 745 -24.54 -4.26 5.76
C GLU A 745 -23.35 -4.38 6.74
N GLY A 746 -23.28 -5.46 7.53
CA GLY A 746 -22.13 -5.72 8.43
C GLY A 746 -21.99 -4.77 9.63
N GLY A 747 -23.06 -4.04 9.98
CA GLY A 747 -23.08 -3.20 11.18
C GLY A 747 -22.88 -4.04 12.44
N SER A 748 -22.17 -3.48 13.42
CA SER A 748 -21.80 -4.18 14.66
C SER A 748 -21.85 -3.23 15.86
N THR A 749 -22.28 -3.77 17.00
CA THR A 749 -22.22 -3.07 18.29
C THR A 749 -21.31 -3.82 19.26
N GLY A 750 -20.59 -3.07 20.09
CA GLY A 750 -19.63 -3.64 21.01
C GLY A 750 -19.02 -2.59 21.94
N SER A 751 -17.93 -2.96 22.59
CA SER A 751 -17.12 -2.07 23.41
C SER A 751 -15.64 -2.32 23.19
N VAL A 752 -14.85 -1.27 23.33
CA VAL A 752 -13.38 -1.34 23.32
C VAL A 752 -12.85 -0.85 24.66
N THR A 753 -11.95 -1.64 25.24
CA THR A 753 -11.19 -1.31 26.45
C THR A 753 -9.81 -0.82 26.04
N PHE A 754 -9.50 0.44 26.31
CA PHE A 754 -8.24 1.10 25.98
C PHE A 754 -7.36 1.17 27.23
N GLU A 755 -6.09 0.78 27.11
CA GLU A 755 -5.07 0.82 28.18
C GLU A 755 -4.58 2.26 28.48
N THR A 756 -5.51 3.19 28.67
CA THR A 756 -5.22 4.60 29.00
C THR A 756 -6.36 5.21 29.82
N THR A 757 -6.02 6.22 30.61
CA THR A 757 -6.95 7.01 31.43
C THR A 757 -7.07 8.48 30.96
N GLY A 758 -6.48 8.82 29.82
CA GLY A 758 -6.63 10.15 29.22
C GLY A 758 -8.09 10.47 28.88
N VAL A 759 -8.43 11.75 28.75
CA VAL A 759 -9.80 12.17 28.41
C VAL A 759 -10.05 11.88 26.92
N PRO A 760 -11.04 11.04 26.58
CA PRO A 760 -11.31 10.70 25.18
C PRO A 760 -12.00 11.83 24.44
N TYR A 761 -11.53 12.08 23.22
CA TYR A 761 -12.15 12.95 22.22
C TYR A 761 -12.41 12.14 20.95
N LEU A 762 -13.58 12.31 20.37
CA LEU A 762 -13.91 11.81 19.03
C LEU A 762 -13.38 12.81 18.01
N TYR A 763 -12.55 12.33 17.09
CA TYR A 763 -12.02 13.10 15.98
C TYR A 763 -12.70 12.66 14.69
N ASP A 764 -13.54 13.52 14.14
CA ASP A 764 -14.28 13.23 12.91
C ASP A 764 -13.42 13.57 11.70
N ALA A 765 -12.94 12.54 10.99
CA ALA A 765 -12.12 12.71 9.80
C ALA A 765 -12.90 13.31 8.61
N TRP A 766 -14.23 13.23 8.57
CA TRP A 766 -15.03 13.83 7.48
C TRP A 766 -15.14 15.35 7.62
N THR A 767 -15.33 15.84 8.85
CA THR A 767 -15.53 17.28 9.11
C THR A 767 -14.28 17.99 9.63
N GLY A 768 -13.36 17.26 10.24
CA GLY A 768 -12.21 17.79 10.98
C GLY A 768 -12.52 18.24 12.40
N ALA A 769 -13.77 18.07 12.86
CA ALA A 769 -14.17 18.42 14.21
C ALA A 769 -13.55 17.45 15.24
N SER A 770 -13.24 17.97 16.43
CA SER A 770 -12.84 17.18 17.58
C SER A 770 -13.77 17.50 18.75
N GLU A 771 -14.46 16.49 19.29
CA GLU A 771 -15.44 16.67 20.35
C GLU A 771 -15.11 15.80 21.55
N LYS A 772 -15.21 16.37 22.75
CA LYS A 772 -15.00 15.64 24.01
C LYS A 772 -16.08 14.56 24.16
N MET A 773 -15.67 13.34 24.47
CA MET A 773 -16.60 12.24 24.73
C MET A 773 -16.97 12.23 26.22
N TYR A 774 -18.26 12.02 26.51
CA TYR A 774 -18.78 11.94 27.87
C TYR A 774 -19.24 10.53 28.26
N ALA A 775 -19.49 9.69 27.25
CA ALA A 775 -20.00 8.33 27.38
C ALA A 775 -18.87 7.31 27.43
N TYR A 776 -18.37 7.02 28.63
CA TYR A 776 -17.36 5.98 28.85
C TYR A 776 -17.32 5.56 30.32
N GLN A 777 -16.77 4.38 30.55
CA GLN A 777 -16.38 3.93 31.89
C GLN A 777 -14.86 4.01 32.01
N GLN A 778 -14.36 4.22 33.22
CA GLN A 778 -12.93 4.31 33.45
C GLN A 778 -12.58 3.54 34.72
N THR A 779 -11.55 2.71 34.63
CA THR A 779 -10.92 2.03 35.77
C THR A 779 -9.68 2.81 36.19
N GLU A 780 -8.88 2.25 37.10
CA GLU A 780 -7.60 2.86 37.49
C GLU A 780 -6.58 2.90 36.33
N THR A 781 -6.73 2.02 35.33
CA THR A 781 -5.74 1.81 34.26
C THR A 781 -6.31 1.88 32.85
N SER A 782 -7.63 1.94 32.69
CA SER A 782 -8.26 1.73 31.38
C SER A 782 -9.53 2.55 31.19
N THR A 783 -9.85 2.85 29.94
CA THR A 783 -11.09 3.51 29.52
C THR A 783 -11.89 2.57 28.63
N ILE A 784 -13.17 2.38 28.91
CA ILE A 784 -14.06 1.47 28.18
C ILE A 784 -15.13 2.30 27.47
N ILE A 785 -15.18 2.20 26.14
CA ILE A 785 -16.08 2.99 25.30
C ILE A 785 -17.00 2.03 24.52
N PRO A 786 -18.33 2.12 24.70
CA PRO A 786 -19.28 1.43 23.83
C PRO A 786 -19.35 2.12 22.47
N LEU A 787 -19.35 1.34 21.39
CA LEU A 787 -19.41 1.83 20.01
C LEU A 787 -20.45 1.05 19.20
N THR A 788 -21.04 1.72 18.23
CA THR A 788 -21.88 1.12 17.19
C THR A 788 -21.34 1.62 15.86
N LEU A 789 -20.87 0.70 15.02
CA LEU A 789 -20.22 1.02 13.75
C LEU A 789 -20.97 0.33 12.60
N ALA A 790 -21.23 1.04 11.51
CA ALA A 790 -21.67 0.41 10.27
C ALA A 790 -20.58 -0.51 9.70
N GLY A 791 -20.91 -1.45 8.81
CA GLY A 791 -19.89 -2.24 8.13
C GLY A 791 -18.97 -1.35 7.31
N ASN A 792 -17.67 -1.59 7.42
CA ASN A 792 -16.61 -0.76 6.87
C ASN A 792 -16.52 0.66 7.47
N GLN A 793 -17.18 0.97 8.58
CA GLN A 793 -17.03 2.26 9.26
C GLN A 793 -15.79 2.28 10.18
N SER A 794 -15.19 3.45 10.33
CA SER A 794 -14.07 3.69 11.23
C SER A 794 -14.26 4.93 12.08
N VAL A 795 -13.64 4.95 13.26
CA VAL A 795 -13.61 6.10 14.17
C VAL A 795 -12.21 6.37 14.70
N ILE A 796 -11.89 7.64 14.93
CA ILE A 796 -10.65 8.06 15.59
C ILE A 796 -10.99 8.56 16.98
N ILE A 797 -10.32 8.01 18.00
CA ILE A 797 -10.43 8.47 19.38
C ILE A 797 -9.05 8.87 19.86
N GLY A 798 -8.89 10.14 20.25
CA GLY A 798 -7.67 10.67 20.86
C GLY A 798 -7.86 10.85 22.37
N PHE A 799 -6.98 10.27 23.17
CA PHE A 799 -7.00 10.38 24.63
C PHE A 799 -5.99 11.43 25.08
N HIS A 800 -6.49 12.57 25.57
CA HIS A 800 -5.66 13.66 26.07
C HIS A 800 -5.21 13.36 27.50
N CYS A 801 -3.95 13.00 27.68
CA CYS A 801 -3.40 12.51 28.94
C CYS A 801 -3.09 13.62 29.96
N ASN A 802 -3.07 14.87 29.54
CA ASN A 802 -2.86 16.05 30.39
C ASN A 802 -4.17 16.71 30.86
N GLU A 803 -5.31 16.24 30.38
CA GLU A 803 -6.64 16.70 30.79
C GLU A 803 -7.25 15.81 31.88
N SER A 804 -8.22 16.37 32.61
CA SER A 804 -9.04 15.60 33.55
C SER A 804 -10.51 15.94 33.34
N MET A 805 -11.39 14.94 33.41
CA MET A 805 -12.83 15.14 33.38
C MET A 805 -13.44 14.89 34.76
N PRO A 806 -14.22 15.84 35.31
CA PRO A 806 -14.95 15.62 36.55
C PRO A 806 -15.88 14.40 36.46
N ASP A 807 -15.92 13.58 37.53
CA ASP A 807 -16.68 12.33 37.53
C ASP A 807 -18.19 12.53 37.31
N HIS A 808 -18.75 13.66 37.75
CA HIS A 808 -20.17 13.96 37.55
C HIS A 808 -20.55 14.22 36.09
N LEU A 809 -19.57 14.49 35.21
CA LEU A 809 -19.78 14.63 33.77
C LEU A 809 -19.65 13.30 33.01
N LYS A 810 -19.12 12.25 33.65
CA LYS A 810 -18.96 10.92 33.06
C LYS A 810 -20.30 10.18 33.05
N LEU A 811 -20.66 9.64 31.89
CA LEU A 811 -21.85 8.82 31.69
C LEU A 811 -21.42 7.36 31.54
N SER A 812 -21.77 6.53 32.52
CA SER A 812 -21.34 5.12 32.58
C SER A 812 -21.99 4.24 31.51
N SER A 813 -23.18 4.60 31.05
CA SER A 813 -23.85 3.91 29.94
C SER A 813 -24.76 4.88 29.20
N VAL A 814 -24.66 4.84 27.87
CA VAL A 814 -25.45 5.67 26.97
C VAL A 814 -26.04 4.77 25.89
N PRO A 815 -27.36 4.84 25.62
CA PRO A 815 -27.99 4.11 24.52
C PRO A 815 -27.43 4.54 23.16
N GLN A 816 -27.41 3.62 22.19
CA GLN A 816 -26.96 3.89 20.82
C GLN A 816 -27.78 4.99 20.12
N GLU A 817 -29.03 5.23 20.55
CA GLU A 817 -29.88 6.28 19.99
C GLU A 817 -29.53 7.69 20.52
N VAL A 818 -28.51 7.83 21.36
CA VAL A 818 -27.96 9.13 21.72
C VAL A 818 -26.95 9.55 20.65
N TYR A 819 -27.31 10.57 19.87
CA TYR A 819 -26.56 11.01 18.70
C TYR A 819 -25.44 12.00 19.02
N SER A 820 -25.59 12.79 20.10
CA SER A 820 -24.54 13.71 20.55
C SER A 820 -24.72 14.09 22.01
N ILE A 821 -23.61 14.37 22.68
CA ILE A 821 -23.55 14.86 24.05
C ILE A 821 -22.55 16.01 24.09
N SER A 822 -22.96 17.17 24.58
CA SER A 822 -22.11 18.38 24.69
C SER A 822 -22.37 19.11 26.01
N THR A 823 -21.54 20.10 26.34
CA THR A 823 -21.71 20.94 27.54
C THR A 823 -22.03 22.39 27.16
N THR A 824 -22.54 23.17 28.14
CA THR A 824 -22.65 24.63 28.02
C THR A 824 -21.45 25.33 28.67
N GLU A 825 -21.23 26.62 28.39
CA GLU A 825 -20.11 27.45 28.91
C GLU A 825 -19.95 27.47 30.46
N HIS A 826 -20.89 26.89 31.22
CA HIS A 826 -20.86 26.81 32.68
C HIS A 826 -20.57 25.38 33.22
N ASP A 827 -19.97 24.49 32.41
CA ASP A 827 -19.39 23.16 32.73
C ASP A 827 -20.23 22.16 33.56
N ASN A 828 -21.52 22.43 33.80
CA ASN A 828 -22.38 21.62 34.70
C ASN A 828 -23.74 21.24 34.10
N ILE A 829 -23.98 21.52 32.81
CA ILE A 829 -25.19 21.12 32.09
C ILE A 829 -24.77 20.35 30.85
N LEU A 830 -25.22 19.10 30.75
CA LEU A 830 -25.10 18.27 29.55
C LEU A 830 -26.30 18.51 28.63
N LYS A 831 -26.01 18.75 27.36
CA LYS A 831 -26.97 18.81 26.25
C LYS A 831 -26.91 17.50 25.49
N ILE A 832 -28.01 16.77 25.50
CA ILE A 832 -28.11 15.41 24.96
C ILE A 832 -29.13 15.41 23.84
N LYS A 833 -28.74 14.99 22.64
CA LYS A 833 -29.67 14.75 21.52
C LYS A 833 -29.95 13.26 21.44
N ALA A 834 -31.20 12.86 21.67
CA ALA A 834 -31.59 11.46 21.72
C ALA A 834 -32.74 11.10 20.78
N GLY A 835 -32.59 9.97 20.11
CA GLY A 835 -33.59 9.26 19.33
C GLY A 835 -34.54 8.43 20.22
N ASN A 836 -35.29 7.52 19.58
CA ASN A 836 -36.26 6.68 20.28
C ASN A 836 -35.59 5.50 20.99
N THR A 837 -35.51 5.57 22.31
CA THR A 837 -34.95 4.50 23.15
C THR A 837 -35.75 4.34 24.44
N THR A 838 -35.85 3.10 24.91
CA THR A 838 -36.42 2.77 26.24
C THR A 838 -35.34 2.62 27.30
N THR A 839 -34.07 2.59 26.89
CA THR A 839 -32.92 2.45 27.78
C THR A 839 -32.56 3.83 28.32
N PRO A 840 -32.51 4.04 29.65
CA PRO A 840 -32.09 5.32 30.22
C PRO A 840 -30.56 5.49 30.12
N ILE A 841 -30.09 6.73 30.20
CA ILE A 841 -28.67 7.00 30.45
C ILE A 841 -28.37 6.68 31.92
N LEU A 842 -27.23 6.06 32.18
CA LEU A 842 -26.72 5.83 33.53
C LEU A 842 -25.60 6.82 33.85
N LEU A 843 -25.81 7.66 34.85
CA LEU A 843 -24.79 8.57 35.37
C LEU A 843 -23.79 7.81 36.26
N SER A 844 -22.58 8.36 36.41
CA SER A 844 -21.53 7.83 37.29
C SER A 844 -21.95 7.65 38.75
N ASN A 845 -22.91 8.44 39.24
CA ASN A 845 -23.45 8.32 40.60
C ASN A 845 -24.55 7.25 40.75
N GLY A 846 -24.83 6.48 39.70
CA GLY A 846 -25.86 5.43 39.66
C GLY A 846 -27.28 5.93 39.36
N THR A 847 -27.47 7.24 39.17
CA THR A 847 -28.78 7.81 38.79
C THR A 847 -29.09 7.47 37.34
N THR A 848 -30.32 7.07 37.07
CA THR A 848 -30.82 6.85 35.71
C THR A 848 -31.59 8.06 35.21
N LEU A 849 -31.29 8.46 33.98
CA LEU A 849 -31.97 9.54 33.28
C LEU A 849 -32.82 8.94 32.15
N PRO A 850 -34.15 8.89 32.29
CA PRO A 850 -35.02 8.48 31.19
C PRO A 850 -34.98 9.53 30.08
N LEU A 851 -34.97 9.07 28.83
CA LEU A 851 -34.98 9.94 27.66
C LEU A 851 -36.40 10.07 27.09
N PRO A 852 -36.83 11.26 26.67
CA PRO A 852 -38.13 11.45 26.05
C PRO A 852 -38.16 10.79 24.67
N THR A 853 -39.28 10.15 24.33
CA THR A 853 -39.47 9.50 23.04
C THR A 853 -39.77 10.54 21.95
N PRO A 854 -38.91 10.70 20.92
CA PRO A 854 -39.22 11.54 19.77
C PRO A 854 -40.30 10.90 18.88
N PRO A 855 -40.89 11.67 17.95
CA PRO A 855 -41.73 11.12 16.88
C PRO A 855 -40.99 10.09 16.02
N ALA A 856 -41.75 9.19 15.41
CA ALA A 856 -41.17 8.16 14.53
C ALA A 856 -40.44 8.76 13.32
N PRO A 857 -39.37 8.10 12.81
CA PRO A 857 -38.71 8.51 11.58
C PRO A 857 -39.66 8.58 10.38
N THR A 858 -39.41 9.53 9.48
CA THR A 858 -40.19 9.72 8.25
C THR A 858 -39.35 9.36 7.04
N THR A 859 -39.78 8.38 6.25
CA THR A 859 -39.16 8.06 4.96
C THR A 859 -39.58 9.08 3.90
N LEU A 860 -38.60 9.65 3.21
CA LEU A 860 -38.83 10.64 2.16
C LEU A 860 -39.18 9.95 0.84
N THR A 861 -40.28 10.40 0.23
CA THR A 861 -40.83 9.86 -1.02
C THR A 861 -41.06 10.99 -2.04
N ASN A 862 -41.62 10.67 -3.21
CA ASN A 862 -41.98 11.64 -4.26
C ASN A 862 -40.78 12.49 -4.73
N TRP A 863 -39.70 11.81 -5.05
CA TRP A 863 -38.47 12.44 -5.52
C TRP A 863 -38.63 12.92 -6.97
N THR A 864 -38.11 14.11 -7.25
CA THR A 864 -37.76 14.50 -8.62
C THR A 864 -36.27 14.28 -8.79
N LEU A 865 -35.89 13.53 -9.83
CA LEU A 865 -34.52 13.25 -10.20
C LEU A 865 -34.23 13.92 -11.55
N ILE A 866 -33.25 14.82 -11.59
CA ILE A 866 -32.64 15.29 -12.84
C ILE A 866 -31.32 14.56 -13.01
N ILE A 867 -31.19 13.78 -14.09
CA ILE A 867 -29.93 13.14 -14.47
C ILE A 867 -29.25 14.03 -15.51
N GLU A 868 -28.09 14.58 -15.17
CA GLU A 868 -27.14 15.18 -16.11
C GLU A 868 -26.24 14.07 -16.65
N SER A 869 -26.57 13.54 -17.82
CA SER A 869 -25.78 12.51 -18.51
C SER A 869 -24.54 13.11 -19.14
N TRP A 870 -23.39 12.45 -18.97
CA TRP A 870 -22.10 12.84 -19.54
C TRP A 870 -21.75 11.86 -20.65
N THR A 871 -21.70 12.33 -21.90
CA THR A 871 -21.44 11.49 -23.08
C THR A 871 -20.27 12.04 -23.90
N PRO A 872 -19.61 11.21 -24.72
CA PRO A 872 -18.65 11.72 -25.70
C PRO A 872 -19.34 12.59 -26.76
N HIS A 873 -18.53 13.33 -27.53
CA HIS A 873 -18.95 13.90 -28.80
C HIS A 873 -19.12 12.81 -29.88
N ALA A 874 -19.85 13.12 -30.96
CA ALA A 874 -20.10 12.15 -32.04
C ALA A 874 -18.82 11.67 -32.74
N ASP A 875 -17.83 12.55 -32.87
CA ASP A 875 -16.46 12.19 -33.20
C ASP A 875 -15.70 12.01 -31.89
N LEU A 876 -15.31 10.76 -31.58
CA LEU A 876 -14.64 10.41 -30.31
C LEU A 876 -13.24 11.02 -30.18
N PHE A 877 -12.62 11.41 -31.29
CA PHE A 877 -11.32 12.10 -31.29
C PHE A 877 -11.48 13.62 -31.09
N ALA A 878 -12.63 14.17 -31.44
CA ALA A 878 -12.93 15.58 -31.19
C ALA A 878 -13.24 15.77 -29.70
N ASN A 879 -12.54 16.71 -29.04
CA ASN A 879 -12.71 17.04 -27.63
C ASN A 879 -12.55 15.85 -26.67
N GLN A 880 -11.49 15.06 -26.85
CA GLN A 880 -11.21 13.86 -26.04
C GLN A 880 -11.22 14.06 -24.51
N THR A 881 -11.02 15.27 -24.00
CA THR A 881 -10.97 15.55 -22.55
C THR A 881 -12.28 16.09 -21.96
N ALA A 882 -13.30 16.34 -22.80
CA ALA A 882 -14.54 17.00 -22.39
C ALA A 882 -15.78 16.19 -22.75
N SER A 883 -16.77 16.18 -21.85
CA SER A 883 -18.05 15.49 -22.03
C SER A 883 -19.16 16.46 -22.43
N LEU A 884 -20.04 16.02 -23.34
CA LEU A 884 -21.34 16.64 -23.56
C LEU A 884 -22.26 16.33 -22.39
N LYS A 885 -22.99 17.34 -21.92
CA LYS A 885 -23.89 17.23 -20.77
C LYS A 885 -25.33 17.45 -21.21
N THR A 886 -26.22 16.49 -20.92
CA THR A 886 -27.64 16.57 -21.25
C THR A 886 -28.52 16.15 -20.08
N ASN A 887 -29.61 16.88 -19.83
CA ASN A 887 -30.48 16.61 -18.70
C ASN A 887 -31.72 15.80 -19.09
N SER A 888 -32.11 14.87 -18.22
CA SER A 888 -33.41 14.19 -18.26
C SER A 888 -34.06 14.23 -16.88
N THR A 889 -35.39 14.39 -16.83
CA THR A 889 -36.14 14.49 -15.56
C THR A 889 -37.01 13.25 -15.36
N HIS A 890 -36.98 12.70 -14.15
CA HIS A 890 -37.71 11.52 -13.72
C HIS A 890 -38.43 11.81 -12.41
N HIS A 891 -39.64 11.28 -12.25
CA HIS A 891 -40.38 11.37 -10.99
C HIS A 891 -40.47 9.98 -10.37
N LEU A 892 -39.99 9.84 -9.13
CA LEU A 892 -39.80 8.58 -8.45
C LEU A 892 -40.68 8.53 -7.20
N THR A 893 -41.52 7.50 -7.11
CA THR A 893 -42.21 7.18 -5.85
C THR A 893 -41.23 6.59 -4.84
N ASP A 894 -40.34 5.72 -5.34
CA ASP A 894 -39.38 4.94 -4.57
C ASP A 894 -37.99 5.08 -5.20
N LEU A 895 -36.97 5.13 -4.34
CA LEU A 895 -35.56 5.19 -4.75
C LEU A 895 -35.10 3.81 -5.23
N LYS A 896 -34.37 3.80 -6.35
CA LYS A 896 -33.85 2.59 -6.98
C LYS A 896 -32.68 2.94 -7.90
N PRO A 897 -31.83 1.96 -8.24
CA PRO A 897 -30.74 2.16 -9.17
C PRO A 897 -31.22 2.68 -10.53
N TRP A 898 -30.44 3.53 -11.20
CA TRP A 898 -30.83 4.18 -12.46
C TRP A 898 -31.22 3.19 -13.56
N ASN A 899 -30.50 2.07 -13.66
CA ASN A 899 -30.80 1.00 -14.61
C ASN A 899 -32.16 0.31 -14.36
N GLN A 900 -32.77 0.50 -13.19
CA GLN A 900 -34.11 0.01 -12.86
C GLN A 900 -35.19 1.12 -12.95
N ILE A 901 -34.81 2.37 -13.20
CA ILE A 901 -35.74 3.47 -13.47
C ILE A 901 -36.25 3.38 -14.90
N SER A 902 -35.35 3.19 -15.87
CA SER A 902 -35.68 3.02 -17.29
C SER A 902 -34.54 2.29 -18.01
N ASP A 903 -34.88 1.46 -19.01
CA ASP A 903 -33.89 0.80 -19.89
C ASP A 903 -32.94 1.79 -20.57
N SER A 904 -33.40 3.03 -20.81
CA SER A 904 -32.58 4.09 -21.41
C SER A 904 -31.44 4.59 -20.52
N LEU A 905 -31.46 4.25 -19.22
CA LEU A 905 -30.48 4.73 -18.23
C LEU A 905 -29.39 3.70 -17.89
N ARG A 906 -29.42 2.49 -18.50
CA ARG A 906 -28.45 1.42 -18.22
C ARG A 906 -27.00 1.75 -18.61
N ASN A 907 -26.82 2.64 -19.58
CA ASN A 907 -25.52 3.09 -20.08
C ASN A 907 -25.29 4.58 -19.81
N VAL A 908 -25.85 5.11 -18.71
CA VAL A 908 -25.74 6.52 -18.36
C VAL A 908 -24.81 6.68 -17.16
N SER A 909 -23.82 7.55 -17.32
CA SER A 909 -22.95 8.08 -16.27
C SER A 909 -23.09 9.60 -16.22
N GLY A 910 -22.82 10.21 -15.06
CA GLY A 910 -22.89 11.65 -14.87
C GLY A 910 -23.29 12.02 -13.44
N ARG A 911 -24.23 12.96 -13.30
CA ARG A 911 -24.71 13.44 -12.00
C ARG A 911 -26.21 13.28 -11.85
N GLY A 912 -26.65 12.86 -10.68
CA GLY A 912 -28.07 12.82 -10.31
C GLY A 912 -28.40 13.87 -9.28
N PHE A 913 -29.32 14.77 -9.61
CA PHE A 913 -29.84 15.80 -8.71
C PHE A 913 -31.23 15.35 -8.24
N TYR A 914 -31.30 14.88 -7.00
CA TYR A 914 -32.52 14.43 -6.34
C TYR A 914 -33.09 15.56 -5.49
N SER A 915 -34.38 15.84 -5.60
CA SER A 915 -35.08 16.83 -4.76
C SER A 915 -36.40 16.27 -4.23
N THR A 916 -36.70 16.53 -2.96
CA THR A 916 -38.01 16.28 -2.34
C THR A 916 -38.26 17.28 -1.20
N SER A 917 -39.36 17.12 -0.49
CA SER A 917 -39.69 17.96 0.67
C SER A 917 -40.46 17.20 1.73
N PHE A 918 -40.35 17.62 2.98
CA PHE A 918 -41.11 17.08 4.11
C PHE A 918 -41.63 18.20 5.03
N PRO A 919 -42.74 17.98 5.76
CA PRO A 919 -43.23 18.93 6.75
C PRO A 919 -42.47 18.81 8.08
N TRP A 920 -42.27 19.94 8.78
CA TRP A 920 -41.69 20.00 10.12
C TRP A 920 -42.47 20.98 11.03
N PRO A 921 -42.68 20.69 12.32
CA PRO A 921 -42.36 19.43 13.00
C PRO A 921 -43.20 18.25 12.47
N PRO A 922 -42.78 16.99 12.68
CA PRO A 922 -43.53 15.82 12.24
C PRO A 922 -44.91 15.83 12.89
N SER A 923 -45.98 15.64 12.11
CA SER A 923 -47.33 15.51 12.68
C SER A 923 -47.39 14.23 13.51
N SER A 924 -47.82 14.32 14.78
CA SER A 924 -48.03 13.15 15.64
C SER A 924 -49.00 12.19 14.95
N SER A 925 -48.51 11.06 14.44
CA SER A 925 -49.27 10.13 13.59
C SER A 925 -50.30 9.29 14.35
N SER A 926 -50.61 9.64 15.60
CA SER A 926 -51.77 9.13 16.30
C SER A 926 -52.36 10.23 17.20
N GLN A 927 -53.65 10.52 17.03
CA GLN A 927 -54.45 11.28 17.99
C GLN A 927 -54.62 10.53 19.35
N ASN A 928 -53.92 9.41 19.55
CA ASN A 928 -54.03 8.55 20.74
C ASN A 928 -52.70 8.33 21.47
N ASP A 929 -51.56 8.81 20.97
CA ASP A 929 -50.28 8.67 21.67
C ASP A 929 -49.84 10.03 22.25
N SER A 930 -50.51 10.42 23.33
CA SER A 930 -50.24 11.66 24.07
C SER A 930 -48.90 11.65 24.83
N THR A 931 -47.97 10.75 24.47
CA THR A 931 -46.72 10.49 25.20
C THR A 931 -45.45 10.86 24.42
N ALA A 932 -45.51 11.05 23.09
CA ALA A 932 -44.36 11.46 22.30
C ALA A 932 -44.01 12.94 22.53
N ALA A 933 -42.73 13.22 22.81
CA ALA A 933 -42.24 14.58 23.00
C ALA A 933 -42.12 15.32 21.67
N THR A 934 -42.22 16.65 21.70
CA THR A 934 -42.00 17.48 20.51
C THR A 934 -40.53 17.44 20.12
N ALA A 935 -40.23 16.94 18.92
CA ALA A 935 -38.88 16.97 18.38
C ALA A 935 -38.38 18.41 18.22
N ASN A 936 -37.13 18.65 18.59
CA ASN A 936 -36.47 19.95 18.44
C ASN A 936 -35.29 19.91 17.42
N GLY A 937 -35.07 18.76 16.78
CA GLY A 937 -34.20 18.61 15.61
C GLY A 937 -34.32 17.21 15.01
N ALA A 938 -33.57 16.95 13.95
CA ALA A 938 -33.54 15.64 13.28
C ALA A 938 -32.19 15.38 12.62
N LEU A 939 -31.90 14.10 12.37
CA LEU A 939 -30.86 13.67 11.44
C LEU A 939 -31.48 13.44 10.05
N LEU A 940 -30.73 13.77 8.99
CA LEU A 940 -30.98 13.24 7.65
C LEU A 940 -30.11 11.98 7.50
N ASP A 941 -30.73 10.84 7.21
CA ASP A 941 -30.07 9.55 7.01
C ASP A 941 -30.28 9.10 5.56
N LEU A 942 -29.20 9.03 4.79
CA LEU A 942 -29.20 8.54 3.41
C LEU A 942 -28.84 7.04 3.32
N GLY A 943 -28.48 6.40 4.43
CA GLY A 943 -27.86 5.08 4.45
C GLY A 943 -26.47 5.09 3.82
N ALA A 944 -25.96 3.91 3.43
CA ALA A 944 -24.72 3.86 2.66
C ALA A 944 -24.88 4.42 1.23
N LEU A 945 -23.83 5.02 0.70
CA LEU A 945 -23.78 5.64 -0.62
C LEU A 945 -23.05 4.71 -1.59
N ASN A 946 -23.64 4.45 -2.76
CA ASN A 946 -23.01 3.59 -3.77
C ASN A 946 -21.76 4.23 -4.41
N ASN A 947 -21.53 5.53 -4.22
CA ASN A 947 -20.34 6.24 -4.66
C ASN A 947 -20.20 7.55 -3.84
N ALA A 948 -20.23 8.71 -4.50
CA ALA A 948 -20.15 10.02 -3.85
C ALA A 948 -21.48 10.77 -3.84
N ALA A 949 -21.78 11.46 -2.73
CA ALA A 949 -22.94 12.33 -2.60
C ALA A 949 -22.68 13.56 -1.73
N ARG A 950 -23.41 14.63 -2.01
CA ARG A 950 -23.57 15.80 -1.12
C ARG A 950 -25.06 16.11 -0.98
N ALA A 951 -25.44 16.67 0.14
CA ALA A 951 -26.84 16.97 0.45
C ALA A 951 -27.01 18.39 0.98
N TRP A 952 -28.21 18.93 0.80
CA TRP A 952 -28.62 20.25 1.27
C TRP A 952 -30.00 20.16 1.92
N VAL A 953 -30.22 21.01 2.94
CA VAL A 953 -31.54 21.24 3.51
C VAL A 953 -31.85 22.74 3.47
N ASN A 954 -32.95 23.11 2.83
CA ASN A 954 -33.36 24.50 2.62
C ASN A 954 -32.25 25.38 2.03
N GLY A 955 -31.49 24.84 1.07
CA GLY A 955 -30.36 25.51 0.41
C GLY A 955 -29.05 25.57 1.21
N ASN A 956 -29.01 25.03 2.43
CA ASN A 956 -27.79 24.96 3.24
C ASN A 956 -27.05 23.65 2.99
N PRO A 957 -25.77 23.66 2.61
CA PRO A 957 -24.99 22.43 2.42
C PRO A 957 -24.80 21.71 3.76
N LEU A 958 -24.98 20.39 3.73
CA LEU A 958 -24.58 19.51 4.82
C LEU A 958 -23.06 19.30 4.81
N PRO A 959 -22.44 18.95 5.95
CA PRO A 959 -21.05 18.54 5.97
C PRO A 959 -20.78 17.31 5.08
N PRO A 960 -19.51 17.02 4.76
CA PRO A 960 -19.11 15.76 4.15
C PRO A 960 -19.72 14.55 4.87
N LEU A 961 -20.18 13.56 4.09
CA LEU A 961 -20.93 12.41 4.59
C LEU A 961 -20.09 11.15 4.47
N ASP A 962 -20.06 10.34 5.54
CA ASP A 962 -19.48 9.00 5.52
C ASP A 962 -20.24 8.09 4.53
N PRO A 963 -19.62 7.59 3.45
CA PRO A 963 -20.29 6.74 2.47
C PRO A 963 -20.77 5.40 3.04
N THR A 964 -20.24 4.94 4.17
CA THR A 964 -20.71 3.70 4.82
C THR A 964 -21.96 3.93 5.69
N SER A 965 -22.18 5.16 6.14
CA SER A 965 -23.33 5.56 6.96
C SER A 965 -23.60 7.07 6.81
N ALA A 966 -24.17 7.48 5.69
CA ALA A 966 -24.28 8.90 5.36
C ALA A 966 -25.38 9.58 6.17
N ARG A 967 -24.99 10.18 7.29
CA ARG A 967 -25.88 10.83 8.25
C ARG A 967 -25.35 12.21 8.63
N ALA A 968 -26.26 13.17 8.77
CA ALA A 968 -25.92 14.50 9.28
C ALA A 968 -27.04 15.07 10.14
N ASP A 969 -26.69 15.84 11.16
CA ASP A 969 -27.66 16.63 11.92
C ASP A 969 -28.13 17.82 11.08
N ILE A 970 -29.45 17.92 10.89
CA ILE A 970 -30.08 18.97 10.11
C ILE A 970 -30.86 19.96 10.97
N GLY A 971 -30.84 19.80 12.30
CA GLY A 971 -31.64 20.58 13.25
C GLY A 971 -31.51 22.10 13.08
N ALA A 972 -30.31 22.59 12.80
CA ALA A 972 -30.03 24.02 12.59
C ALA A 972 -30.63 24.59 11.27
N TYR A 973 -31.00 23.72 10.33
CA TYR A 973 -31.49 24.09 9.00
C TYR A 973 -33.01 23.94 8.88
N LEU A 974 -33.68 23.33 9.85
CA LEU A 974 -35.11 23.08 9.83
C LEU A 974 -35.92 24.37 10.01
N VAL A 975 -36.99 24.49 9.22
CA VAL A 975 -38.00 25.57 9.34
C VAL A 975 -39.38 24.98 9.60
N GLU A 976 -40.28 25.77 10.21
CA GLU A 976 -41.67 25.36 10.37
C GLU A 976 -42.38 25.26 9.01
N GLY A 977 -43.14 24.18 8.80
CA GLY A 977 -43.80 23.88 7.54
C GLY A 977 -42.91 23.07 6.59
N ARG A 978 -42.87 23.45 5.32
CA ARG A 978 -42.20 22.69 4.25
C ARG A 978 -40.68 22.89 4.32
N ASN A 979 -39.93 21.79 4.37
CA ASN A 979 -38.48 21.75 4.27
C ASN A 979 -38.09 21.05 2.97
N GLU A 980 -37.14 21.62 2.24
CA GLU A 980 -36.64 21.08 0.98
C GLU A 980 -35.33 20.33 1.20
N VAL A 981 -35.21 19.17 0.58
CA VAL A 981 -34.02 18.31 0.61
C VAL A 981 -33.53 18.14 -0.81
N GLU A 982 -32.25 18.45 -1.02
CA GLU A 982 -31.56 18.18 -2.27
C GLU A 982 -30.38 17.24 -2.01
N VAL A 983 -30.19 16.26 -2.88
CA VAL A 983 -29.03 15.36 -2.84
C VAL A 983 -28.46 15.25 -4.23
N VAL A 984 -27.17 15.52 -4.37
CA VAL A 984 -26.44 15.39 -5.64
C VAL A 984 -25.49 14.22 -5.51
N ILE A 985 -25.58 13.26 -6.43
CA ILE A 985 -24.69 12.11 -6.50
C ILE A 985 -23.83 12.16 -7.76
N GLY A 986 -22.59 11.67 -7.67
CA GLY A 986 -21.68 11.49 -8.80
C GLY A 986 -21.46 10.02 -9.10
N THR A 987 -21.55 9.62 -10.38
CA THR A 987 -21.27 8.24 -10.81
C THR A 987 -19.83 8.08 -11.27
N THR A 988 -19.41 6.84 -11.52
CA THR A 988 -18.22 6.54 -12.33
C THR A 988 -18.56 6.63 -13.82
N LEU A 989 -17.56 6.54 -14.72
CA LEU A 989 -17.77 6.57 -16.17
C LEU A 989 -18.05 5.18 -16.79
N GLY A 990 -17.96 4.09 -16.01
CA GLY A 990 -18.09 2.72 -16.50
C GLY A 990 -19.31 2.48 -17.39
N ASN A 991 -20.51 2.83 -16.92
CA ASN A 991 -21.74 2.58 -17.70
C ASN A 991 -21.78 3.28 -19.06
N VAL A 992 -21.31 4.53 -19.17
CA VAL A 992 -21.34 5.25 -20.45
C VAL A 992 -20.27 4.78 -21.43
N LEU A 993 -19.19 4.15 -20.94
CA LEU A 993 -18.17 3.56 -21.80
C LEU A 993 -18.64 2.28 -22.48
N ARG A 994 -19.48 1.48 -21.81
CA ARG A 994 -19.99 0.20 -22.34
C ARG A 994 -20.41 0.25 -23.82
N PRO A 995 -21.32 1.14 -24.28
CA PRO A 995 -21.77 1.14 -25.67
C PRO A 995 -20.71 1.51 -26.70
N ILE A 996 -19.62 2.18 -26.30
CA ILE A 996 -18.55 2.66 -27.19
C ILE A 996 -17.22 1.93 -26.94
N TYR A 997 -17.20 0.94 -26.04
CA TYR A 997 -15.96 0.40 -25.50
C TYR A 997 -15.07 -0.21 -26.59
N GLN A 998 -15.64 -0.81 -27.62
CA GLN A 998 -14.85 -1.38 -28.74
C GLN A 998 -14.27 -0.30 -29.68
N ASP A 999 -14.68 0.95 -29.53
CA ASP A 999 -14.28 2.08 -30.35
C ASP A 999 -13.31 3.04 -29.63
N VAL A 1000 -13.07 2.86 -28.32
CA VAL A 1000 -12.13 3.71 -27.58
C VAL A 1000 -10.68 3.34 -27.87
N ILE A 1001 -9.82 4.36 -27.84
CA ILE A 1001 -8.40 4.27 -28.18
C ILE A 1001 -7.62 5.16 -27.22
N SER A 1002 -6.51 4.65 -26.69
CA SER A 1002 -5.52 5.45 -25.94
C SER A 1002 -4.15 5.25 -26.56
N SER A 1003 -3.50 6.34 -26.99
CA SER A 1003 -2.20 6.29 -27.66
C SER A 1003 -2.14 5.30 -28.83
N GLY A 1004 -3.21 5.23 -29.63
CA GLY A 1004 -3.31 4.32 -30.78
C GLY A 1004 -3.61 2.87 -30.45
N THR A 1005 -3.67 2.46 -29.17
CA THR A 1005 -4.03 1.08 -28.80
C THR A 1005 -5.53 0.86 -28.90
N ARG A 1006 -5.91 -0.29 -29.48
CA ARG A 1006 -7.28 -0.84 -29.48
C ARG A 1006 -7.38 -2.14 -28.70
N TRP A 1007 -6.25 -2.59 -28.16
CA TRP A 1007 -6.28 -3.67 -27.20
C TRP A 1007 -6.74 -3.08 -25.89
N LEU A 1008 -7.82 -3.60 -25.35
CA LEU A 1008 -8.50 -3.06 -24.18
C LEU A 1008 -8.65 -4.16 -23.14
N GLY A 1009 -8.59 -3.80 -21.86
CA GLY A 1009 -9.04 -4.64 -20.76
C GLY A 1009 -10.52 -5.03 -20.90
N PRO A 1010 -11.07 -5.82 -19.98
CA PRO A 1010 -12.47 -6.20 -20.03
C PRO A 1010 -13.38 -4.96 -20.03
N GLN A 1011 -14.50 -5.07 -20.75
CA GLN A 1011 -15.52 -4.02 -20.78
C GLN A 1011 -16.09 -3.82 -19.37
N PRO A 1012 -16.31 -2.57 -18.92
CA PRO A 1012 -16.96 -2.29 -17.64
C PRO A 1012 -18.29 -3.03 -17.47
N GLU A 1013 -18.52 -3.59 -16.29
CA GLU A 1013 -19.80 -4.17 -15.94
C GLU A 1013 -20.89 -3.09 -15.76
N GLU A 1014 -22.15 -3.52 -15.79
CA GLU A 1014 -23.26 -2.61 -15.52
C GLU A 1014 -23.38 -2.30 -14.03
N MET A 1015 -23.21 -1.04 -13.67
CA MET A 1015 -23.29 -0.58 -12.29
C MET A 1015 -24.66 0.03 -11.94
N GLY A 1016 -25.12 -0.25 -10.72
CA GLY A 1016 -26.32 0.33 -10.13
C GLY A 1016 -26.09 1.72 -9.53
N TYR A 1017 -26.18 2.78 -10.35
CA TYR A 1017 -26.00 4.17 -9.90
C TYR A 1017 -27.23 4.79 -9.24
N GLY A 1018 -27.01 5.84 -8.45
CA GLY A 1018 -28.06 6.68 -7.87
C GLY A 1018 -28.21 6.52 -6.36
N LEU A 1019 -29.22 7.20 -5.80
CA LEU A 1019 -29.71 6.91 -4.45
C LEU A 1019 -30.58 5.66 -4.50
N VAL A 1020 -30.16 4.64 -3.77
CA VAL A 1020 -30.79 3.31 -3.77
C VAL A 1020 -31.46 2.98 -2.44
N ARG A 1021 -30.89 3.46 -1.33
CA ARG A 1021 -31.43 3.24 0.02
C ARG A 1021 -32.49 4.27 0.35
N GLU A 1022 -33.39 3.92 1.27
CA GLU A 1022 -34.39 4.84 1.77
C GLU A 1022 -33.72 6.02 2.48
N VAL A 1023 -34.09 7.24 2.09
CA VAL A 1023 -33.68 8.46 2.79
C VAL A 1023 -34.71 8.76 3.88
N ARG A 1024 -34.25 8.94 5.11
CA ARG A 1024 -35.11 9.14 6.28
C ARG A 1024 -34.75 10.43 7.00
N VAL A 1025 -35.78 11.12 7.50
CA VAL A 1025 -35.64 12.15 8.53
C VAL A 1025 -35.89 11.46 9.87
N VAL A 1026 -34.89 11.47 10.75
CA VAL A 1026 -34.91 10.79 12.05
C VAL A 1026 -34.99 11.85 13.15
N PRO A 1027 -36.18 12.13 13.70
CA PRO A 1027 -36.36 13.14 14.74
C PRO A 1027 -35.63 12.76 16.03
N TYR A 1028 -35.07 13.76 16.72
CA TYR A 1028 -34.53 13.62 18.06
C TYR A 1028 -35.12 14.68 19.00
N VAL A 1029 -34.98 14.44 20.30
CA VAL A 1029 -35.28 15.41 21.34
C VAL A 1029 -33.99 15.76 22.07
N GLY A 1030 -33.69 17.06 22.10
CA GLY A 1030 -32.67 17.67 22.94
C GLY A 1030 -33.13 17.77 24.39
N VAL A 1031 -32.33 17.24 25.31
CA VAL A 1031 -32.54 17.29 26.77
C VAL A 1031 -31.37 18.02 27.42
N GLU A 1032 -31.66 18.90 28.36
CA GLU A 1032 -30.65 19.54 29.22
C GLU A 1032 -30.67 18.92 30.61
N VAL A 1033 -29.50 18.49 31.09
CA VAL A 1033 -29.36 17.78 32.36
C VAL A 1033 -28.32 18.48 33.22
N GLY A 1034 -28.76 19.03 34.35
CA GLY A 1034 -27.84 19.54 35.37
C GLY A 1034 -27.14 18.36 36.06
N VAL A 1035 -25.81 18.39 36.06
CA VAL A 1035 -24.95 17.34 36.63
C VAL A 1035 -24.20 17.79 37.89
N GLY A 1036 -24.42 19.03 38.34
CA GLY A 1036 -24.07 19.48 39.69
C GLY A 1036 -25.16 19.11 40.70
N GLY A 1037 -24.77 18.62 41.88
CA GLY A 1037 -25.64 18.01 42.89
C GLY A 1037 -26.80 18.83 43.44
#